data_AF-A0A971UGQ8-F1
#
_entry.id   AF-A0A971UGQ8-F1
#
_cell.length_a   1.000
_cell.length_b   1.000
_cell.length_c   1.000
_cell.angle_alpha   90.00
_cell.angle_beta   90.00
_cell.angle_gamma   90.00
#
_symmetry.space_group_name_H-M   'P 1'
#
loop_
_entity.id
_entity.type
_entity.pdbx_description
1 polymer ?
#
loop_
_entity_poly.entity_id
_entity_poly.type
_entity_poly.pdbx_seq_one_letter_code
_entity_poly.pdbx_strand_id
1 'polypeptide(L)'
;TDAAGTTDLNASLIQAATVSFADAVILTTDVTINGTTVNFGNTVDADAATNDRTLTVNATGMTTFAGAVGNNQRLLSLTTDAAGTTDLNASLIQASTVSFADAVILTADVTINATTANFGNTVDADAAANDRTLTVNATGMTTFAGAVGNNQRLLSLSTDAPGETDLNGSPVNATTVDFADAVVLTTNVTINGTTVNFGDTINADAAANDRTLLVDASGATTFGGAIGDAQPPLDLIVWRSSTIDVLGNVVRCLGDILFNSDGDVTIHEGAPGYTTVTGYTFTVNAGGLLTIENGAAVGSDTGLVSNAPPVFRPDPDDPDRVLVPGDRVHTITGTIGGDESLGDNLERGFNLTLSVYWGDGIVTVIPHLHAGDHVILFVDGSGNGVPVITHAGDTGPITFSVSRDYPIDFLVTVKDTIRSTLVLTNDPGTKLRDVRDVDLNRVSAVASVKVAGELTRWSEPPPAYLQPPPIEMPEQRRVLVETSLAPLEQRTARYDELPPQTESSVENVRVWYIVRVLPSGLEVERHPLPDTIASDPANLFVKLRAMGLQNGRYRIYLEELGFPRRLVHEFYKSGNSFGEPVRERGPGSNPTSESHDTSGEADYRPAAITHPAAAAAILAMAGTKSRHNEAVWADRVDNALEHWARRNEAWQRVRIVTAD
;
A
#
# COMPACT_ATOMS: atom_id res chain seq x y z
N THR A 1 -23.23 -27.80 52.63
CA THR A 1 -24.66 -27.48 52.88
C THR A 1 -25.52 -28.45 52.09
N ASP A 2 -26.85 -28.46 52.23
CA ASP A 2 -27.73 -29.20 51.30
C ASP A 2 -27.98 -28.36 50.04
N ALA A 3 -28.76 -28.86 49.08
CA ALA A 3 -28.97 -28.17 47.80
C ALA A 3 -30.08 -27.11 47.83
N ALA A 4 -30.76 -26.94 48.95
CA ALA A 4 -31.93 -26.08 49.07
C ALA A 4 -31.62 -24.83 49.89
N GLY A 5 -32.11 -23.68 49.43
CA GLY A 5 -31.97 -22.42 50.15
C GLY A 5 -30.71 -21.64 49.76
N THR A 6 -30.19 -20.89 50.72
CA THR A 6 -29.08 -19.96 50.54
C THR A 6 -28.21 -19.95 51.80
N THR A 7 -26.91 -19.99 51.60
CA THR A 7 -25.90 -19.88 52.65
C THR A 7 -25.27 -18.50 52.62
N ASP A 8 -25.51 -17.72 53.68
CA ASP A 8 -24.84 -16.44 53.90
C ASP A 8 -23.45 -16.69 54.54
N LEU A 9 -22.39 -16.33 53.83
CA LEU A 9 -21.03 -16.35 54.37
C LEU A 9 -20.73 -15.02 55.05
N ASN A 10 -20.66 -15.07 56.38
CA ASN A 10 -20.35 -13.94 57.26
C ASN A 10 -18.98 -14.07 57.97
N ALA A 11 -18.27 -15.18 57.72
CA ALA A 11 -16.93 -15.40 58.23
C ALA A 11 -15.90 -14.86 57.22
N SER A 12 -14.88 -14.14 57.71
CA SER A 12 -13.80 -13.65 56.86
C SER A 12 -12.82 -14.75 56.43
N LEU A 13 -12.76 -15.86 57.15
CA LEU A 13 -11.89 -17.00 56.86
C LEU A 13 -12.63 -18.32 57.08
N ILE A 14 -12.56 -19.20 56.08
CA ILE A 14 -12.99 -20.60 56.15
C ILE A 14 -11.75 -21.47 55.93
N GLN A 15 -11.47 -22.37 56.87
CA GLN A 15 -10.31 -23.27 56.79
C GLN A 15 -10.75 -24.71 57.02
N ALA A 16 -10.70 -25.54 55.97
CA ALA A 16 -11.02 -26.97 56.04
C ALA A 16 -10.38 -27.72 54.88
N ALA A 17 -10.17 -29.04 55.01
CA ALA A 17 -9.64 -29.84 53.89
C ALA A 17 -10.60 -29.85 52.69
N THR A 18 -11.90 -29.98 52.95
CA THR A 18 -12.95 -29.92 51.93
C THR A 18 -13.99 -28.91 52.36
N VAL A 19 -14.29 -27.95 51.48
CA VAL A 19 -15.36 -26.97 51.65
C VAL A 19 -16.34 -27.17 50.50
N SER A 20 -17.61 -27.45 50.82
CA SER A 20 -18.62 -27.65 49.79
C SER A 20 -19.93 -26.98 50.17
N PHE A 21 -20.36 -26.08 49.30
CA PHE A 21 -21.68 -25.45 49.32
C PHE A 21 -22.49 -26.04 48.18
N ALA A 22 -23.63 -26.67 48.49
CA ALA A 22 -24.51 -27.26 47.46
C ALA A 22 -25.69 -26.34 47.10
N ASP A 23 -26.00 -25.39 47.98
CA ASP A 23 -26.97 -24.31 47.82
C ASP A 23 -26.29 -23.04 47.27
N ALA A 24 -27.09 -22.01 46.98
CA ALA A 24 -26.59 -20.70 46.58
C ALA A 24 -25.83 -20.04 47.74
N VAL A 25 -24.77 -19.30 47.43
CA VAL A 25 -23.92 -18.63 48.41
C VAL A 25 -24.02 -17.12 48.25
N ILE A 26 -24.24 -16.41 49.36
CA ILE A 26 -24.17 -14.95 49.42
C ILE A 26 -23.01 -14.54 50.32
N LEU A 27 -22.10 -13.74 49.79
CA LEU A 27 -21.01 -13.13 50.56
C LEU A 27 -21.52 -11.86 51.24
N THR A 28 -21.54 -11.87 52.58
CA THR A 28 -21.92 -10.69 53.39
C THR A 28 -20.70 -9.93 53.93
N THR A 29 -19.52 -10.49 53.71
CA THR A 29 -18.20 -9.92 54.02
C THR A 29 -17.19 -10.40 52.98
N ASP A 30 -15.95 -9.91 53.03
CA ASP A 30 -14.87 -10.46 52.22
C ASP A 30 -14.46 -11.82 52.79
N VAL A 31 -14.42 -12.84 51.93
CA VAL A 31 -14.21 -14.23 52.34
C VAL A 31 -12.93 -14.78 51.74
N THR A 32 -12.07 -15.32 52.60
CA THR A 32 -10.98 -16.21 52.21
C THR A 32 -11.32 -17.65 52.56
N ILE A 33 -11.17 -18.58 51.61
CA ILE A 33 -11.35 -20.01 51.82
C ILE A 33 -10.01 -20.70 51.60
N ASN A 34 -9.55 -21.45 52.58
CA ASN A 34 -8.34 -22.25 52.51
C ASN A 34 -8.71 -23.73 52.62
N GLY A 35 -8.30 -24.54 51.64
CA GLY A 35 -8.53 -25.98 51.67
C GLY A 35 -7.77 -26.77 50.63
N THR A 36 -8.14 -28.04 50.48
CA THR A 36 -7.64 -28.92 49.42
C THR A 36 -8.66 -29.02 48.29
N THR A 37 -9.96 -29.00 48.61
CA THR A 37 -11.02 -29.01 47.60
C THR A 37 -12.11 -28.02 48.01
N VAL A 38 -12.49 -27.15 47.09
CA VAL A 38 -13.54 -26.15 47.31
C VAL A 38 -14.57 -26.29 46.18
N ASN A 39 -15.84 -26.48 46.54
CA ASN A 39 -16.91 -26.67 45.58
C ASN A 39 -18.09 -25.74 45.88
N PHE A 40 -18.43 -24.92 44.89
CA PHE A 40 -19.65 -24.14 44.83
C PHE A 40 -20.60 -24.79 43.84
N GLY A 41 -21.57 -25.55 44.35
CA GLY A 41 -22.54 -26.30 43.56
C GLY A 41 -23.64 -25.44 42.91
N ASN A 42 -23.72 -24.16 43.27
CA ASN A 42 -24.72 -23.21 42.79
C ASN A 42 -24.13 -21.78 42.76
N THR A 43 -24.95 -20.74 42.62
CA THR A 43 -24.48 -19.36 42.45
C THR A 43 -23.66 -18.86 43.64
N VAL A 44 -22.74 -17.95 43.36
CA VAL A 44 -21.96 -17.22 44.38
C VAL A 44 -22.10 -15.74 44.09
N ASP A 45 -22.78 -15.00 44.96
CA ASP A 45 -23.10 -13.58 44.76
C ASP A 45 -22.61 -12.73 45.95
N ALA A 46 -22.37 -11.45 45.73
CA ALA A 46 -22.23 -10.50 46.84
C ALA A 46 -23.61 -10.11 47.41
N ASP A 47 -23.65 -9.50 48.59
CA ASP A 47 -24.89 -9.11 49.26
C ASP A 47 -25.53 -7.83 48.69
N ALA A 48 -24.74 -6.83 48.30
CA ALA A 48 -25.25 -5.56 47.77
C ALA A 48 -24.22 -4.77 46.95
N ALA A 49 -24.68 -4.06 45.92
CA ALA A 49 -23.85 -3.20 45.06
C ALA A 49 -23.10 -2.08 45.80
N THR A 50 -23.59 -1.65 46.97
CA THR A 50 -22.88 -0.64 47.78
C THR A 50 -21.56 -1.16 48.34
N ASN A 51 -21.38 -2.48 48.41
CA ASN A 51 -20.17 -3.13 48.89
C ASN A 51 -19.98 -4.48 48.19
N ASP A 52 -19.70 -4.46 46.88
CA ASP A 52 -19.25 -5.68 46.18
C ASP A 52 -18.17 -6.38 47.03
N ARG A 53 -18.23 -7.72 47.16
CA ARG A 53 -17.37 -8.49 48.08
C ARG A 53 -16.23 -9.21 47.36
N THR A 54 -15.15 -9.45 48.09
CA THR A 54 -14.03 -10.26 47.62
C THR A 54 -14.21 -11.72 48.00
N LEU A 55 -13.95 -12.61 47.04
CA LEU A 55 -13.76 -14.04 47.27
C LEU A 55 -12.33 -14.43 46.89
N THR A 56 -11.60 -14.97 47.86
CA THR A 56 -10.31 -15.61 47.66
C THR A 56 -10.41 -17.09 47.99
N VAL A 57 -10.07 -17.96 47.03
CA VAL A 57 -10.07 -19.41 47.22
C VAL A 57 -8.65 -19.93 47.06
N ASN A 58 -8.03 -20.31 48.17
CA ASN A 58 -6.72 -20.94 48.20
C ASN A 58 -6.90 -22.45 48.35
N ALA A 59 -6.94 -23.16 47.22
CA ALA A 59 -7.18 -24.60 47.18
C ALA A 59 -6.01 -25.33 46.54
N THR A 60 -5.33 -26.18 47.30
CA THR A 60 -4.19 -26.95 46.76
C THR A 60 -4.58 -28.04 45.75
N GLY A 61 -5.89 -28.27 45.56
CA GLY A 61 -6.47 -29.29 44.68
C GLY A 61 -7.47 -28.65 43.72
N MET A 62 -8.74 -29.09 43.73
CA MET A 62 -9.75 -28.58 42.80
C MET A 62 -10.61 -27.48 43.44
N THR A 63 -10.77 -26.36 42.74
CA THR A 63 -11.83 -25.37 42.97
C THR A 63 -12.88 -25.49 41.88
N THR A 64 -14.13 -25.77 42.22
CA THR A 64 -15.22 -25.88 41.23
C THR A 64 -16.26 -24.79 41.44
N PHE A 65 -16.57 -24.06 40.36
CA PHE A 65 -17.73 -23.18 40.27
C PHE A 65 -18.75 -23.81 39.32
N ALA A 66 -19.80 -24.43 39.87
CA ALA A 66 -20.84 -25.11 39.09
C ALA A 66 -22.03 -24.20 38.73
N GLY A 67 -22.20 -23.08 39.44
CA GLY A 67 -23.19 -22.05 39.14
C GLY A 67 -22.54 -20.72 38.82
N ALA A 68 -23.31 -19.78 38.27
CA ALA A 68 -22.82 -18.46 37.91
C ALA A 68 -22.27 -17.69 39.12
N VAL A 69 -21.19 -16.93 38.91
CA VAL A 69 -20.56 -16.11 39.94
C VAL A 69 -20.91 -14.64 39.68
N GLY A 70 -21.51 -13.97 40.65
CA GLY A 70 -21.91 -12.58 40.58
C GLY A 70 -23.10 -12.32 39.65
N ASN A 71 -23.95 -13.32 39.40
CA ASN A 71 -25.11 -13.21 38.52
C ASN A 71 -26.14 -12.21 39.05
N ASN A 72 -26.47 -12.30 40.34
CA ASN A 72 -27.45 -11.41 40.95
C ASN A 72 -26.79 -10.12 41.41
N GLN A 73 -25.63 -10.24 42.07
CA GLN A 73 -24.83 -9.11 42.50
C GLN A 73 -23.35 -9.44 42.29
N ARG A 74 -22.70 -8.58 41.51
CA ARG A 74 -21.31 -8.70 41.09
C ARG A 74 -20.34 -8.77 42.27
N LEU A 75 -19.24 -9.49 42.11
CA LEU A 75 -18.16 -9.50 43.10
C LEU A 75 -17.23 -8.29 42.89
N LEU A 76 -16.52 -7.91 43.96
CA LEU A 76 -15.44 -6.94 43.83
C LEU A 76 -14.25 -7.64 43.17
N SER A 77 -13.85 -8.77 43.73
CA SER A 77 -12.85 -9.63 43.12
C SER A 77 -13.11 -11.11 43.35
N LEU A 78 -12.71 -11.91 42.38
CA LEU A 78 -12.61 -13.37 42.46
C LEU A 78 -11.15 -13.75 42.24
N THR A 79 -10.56 -14.43 43.20
CA THR A 79 -9.13 -14.81 43.15
C THR A 79 -8.95 -16.27 43.56
N THR A 80 -8.13 -17.00 42.81
CA THR A 80 -7.61 -18.32 43.20
C THR A 80 -6.10 -18.28 43.41
N ASP A 81 -5.56 -19.18 44.23
CA ASP A 81 -4.12 -19.32 44.41
C ASP A 81 -3.45 -20.01 43.22
N ALA A 82 -2.12 -20.10 43.25
CA ALA A 82 -1.34 -20.69 42.15
C ALA A 82 -1.28 -22.23 42.18
N ALA A 83 -1.76 -22.84 43.26
CA ALA A 83 -1.77 -24.30 43.41
C ALA A 83 -3.10 -24.86 42.91
N GLY A 84 -3.09 -26.11 42.44
CA GLY A 84 -4.32 -26.80 42.09
C GLY A 84 -4.85 -26.48 40.69
N THR A 85 -6.16 -26.53 40.55
CA THR A 85 -6.89 -26.31 39.30
C THR A 85 -8.26 -25.73 39.60
N THR A 86 -8.69 -24.77 38.79
CA THR A 86 -10.02 -24.18 38.84
C THR A 86 -10.86 -24.70 37.68
N ASP A 87 -11.94 -25.39 38.03
CA ASP A 87 -12.96 -25.88 37.11
C ASP A 87 -14.09 -24.84 36.99
N LEU A 88 -14.20 -24.26 35.81
CA LEU A 88 -15.27 -23.34 35.42
C LEU A 88 -16.35 -24.12 34.67
N ASN A 89 -17.30 -24.62 35.44
CA ASN A 89 -18.57 -25.16 34.95
C ASN A 89 -19.69 -24.09 34.98
N ALA A 90 -19.36 -22.90 35.46
CA ALA A 90 -20.23 -21.74 35.50
C ALA A 90 -20.30 -21.08 34.12
N SER A 91 -21.51 -20.81 33.64
CA SER A 91 -21.67 -20.13 32.35
C SER A 91 -21.26 -18.65 32.38
N LEU A 92 -21.23 -18.04 33.56
CA LEU A 92 -21.03 -16.60 33.75
C LEU A 92 -20.23 -16.30 35.02
N ILE A 93 -19.24 -15.40 34.91
CA ILE A 93 -18.53 -14.78 36.02
C ILE A 93 -18.64 -13.26 35.86
N GLN A 94 -19.06 -12.57 36.91
CA GLN A 94 -19.09 -11.11 36.96
C GLN A 94 -18.34 -10.62 38.21
N ALA A 95 -17.25 -9.90 38.00
CA ALA A 95 -16.47 -9.26 39.07
C ALA A 95 -15.88 -7.91 38.61
N SER A 96 -15.20 -7.15 39.46
CA SER A 96 -14.31 -6.07 38.97
C SER A 96 -12.97 -6.64 38.54
N THR A 97 -12.44 -7.57 39.32
CA THR A 97 -11.17 -8.24 39.04
C THR A 97 -11.36 -9.75 39.13
N VAL A 98 -10.93 -10.47 38.10
CA VAL A 98 -10.87 -11.93 38.11
C VAL A 98 -9.41 -12.31 37.94
N SER A 99 -8.89 -13.13 38.85
CA SER A 99 -7.53 -13.65 38.75
C SER A 99 -7.50 -15.13 39.10
N PHE A 100 -7.23 -15.97 38.11
CA PHE A 100 -6.95 -17.38 38.30
C PHE A 100 -5.44 -17.58 38.22
N ALA A 101 -4.79 -17.86 39.35
CA ALA A 101 -3.33 -18.05 39.36
C ALA A 101 -2.93 -19.51 39.08
N ASP A 102 -3.86 -20.45 39.23
CA ASP A 102 -3.74 -21.86 38.91
C ASP A 102 -4.22 -22.16 37.48
N ALA A 103 -4.14 -23.44 37.08
CA ALA A 103 -4.66 -23.89 35.79
C ALA A 103 -6.20 -23.82 35.78
N VAL A 104 -6.77 -23.39 34.66
CA VAL A 104 -8.21 -23.30 34.46
C VAL A 104 -8.66 -24.37 33.47
N ILE A 105 -9.71 -25.10 33.83
CA ILE A 105 -10.41 -26.03 32.94
C ILE A 105 -11.83 -25.51 32.72
N LEU A 106 -12.27 -25.45 31.47
CA LEU A 106 -13.63 -25.13 31.09
C LEU A 106 -14.41 -26.43 30.88
N THR A 107 -15.42 -26.70 31.71
CA THR A 107 -16.37 -27.81 31.47
C THR A 107 -17.72 -27.32 30.95
N ALA A 108 -17.87 -26.01 30.82
CA ALA A 108 -18.98 -25.31 30.19
C ALA A 108 -18.44 -24.18 29.30
N ASP A 109 -19.29 -23.57 28.47
CA ASP A 109 -18.96 -22.31 27.82
C ASP A 109 -18.98 -21.20 28.88
N VAL A 110 -17.93 -20.40 28.95
CA VAL A 110 -17.73 -19.41 30.02
C VAL A 110 -17.69 -18.01 29.44
N THR A 111 -18.50 -17.12 30.02
CA THR A 111 -18.39 -15.67 29.83
C THR A 111 -17.87 -15.01 31.11
N ILE A 112 -16.81 -14.21 30.99
CA ILE A 112 -16.28 -13.39 32.09
C ILE A 112 -16.56 -11.93 31.76
N ASN A 113 -17.28 -11.23 32.65
CA ASN A 113 -17.47 -9.79 32.59
C ASN A 113 -16.67 -9.16 33.74
N ALA A 114 -15.59 -8.46 33.41
CA ALA A 114 -14.68 -7.88 34.40
C ALA A 114 -14.21 -6.48 34.00
N THR A 115 -13.49 -5.81 34.90
CA THR A 115 -12.62 -4.68 34.53
C THR A 115 -11.23 -5.19 34.19
N THR A 116 -10.76 -6.24 34.85
CA THR A 116 -9.47 -6.89 34.59
C THR A 116 -9.62 -8.40 34.76
N ALA A 117 -9.00 -9.16 33.86
CA ALA A 117 -9.02 -10.63 33.88
C ALA A 117 -7.59 -11.16 33.73
N ASN A 118 -7.14 -11.98 34.67
CA ASN A 118 -5.79 -12.55 34.66
C ASN A 118 -5.85 -14.08 34.75
N PHE A 119 -5.26 -14.73 33.77
CA PHE A 119 -5.01 -16.17 33.75
C PHE A 119 -3.51 -16.40 33.91
N GLY A 120 -3.09 -16.75 35.13
CA GLY A 120 -1.70 -16.94 35.50
C GLY A 120 -1.09 -18.25 34.98
N ASN A 121 -1.92 -19.18 34.49
CA ASN A 121 -1.50 -20.49 34.02
C ASN A 121 -2.40 -20.95 32.84
N THR A 122 -2.34 -22.24 32.48
CA THR A 122 -3.05 -22.78 31.31
C THR A 122 -4.56 -22.61 31.40
N VAL A 123 -5.19 -22.40 30.25
CA VAL A 123 -6.65 -22.39 30.10
C VAL A 123 -7.03 -23.40 29.02
N ASP A 124 -7.67 -24.50 29.40
CA ASP A 124 -8.00 -25.61 28.50
C ASP A 124 -9.49 -25.95 28.55
N ALA A 125 -10.02 -26.54 27.48
CA ALA A 125 -11.34 -27.18 27.53
C ALA A 125 -11.25 -28.57 28.20
N ASP A 126 -12.39 -29.13 28.59
CA ASP A 126 -12.46 -30.42 29.28
C ASP A 126 -12.21 -31.63 28.37
N ALA A 127 -12.79 -31.63 27.16
CA ALA A 127 -12.65 -32.74 26.21
C ALA A 127 -12.92 -32.33 24.75
N ALA A 128 -12.23 -32.98 23.80
CA ALA A 128 -12.38 -32.73 22.36
C ALA A 128 -13.79 -32.95 21.79
N ALA A 129 -14.62 -33.77 22.46
CA ALA A 129 -16.01 -33.96 22.04
C ALA A 129 -16.86 -32.69 22.27
N ASN A 130 -16.42 -31.80 23.15
CA ASN A 130 -17.09 -30.58 23.55
C ASN A 130 -16.06 -29.45 23.71
N ASP A 131 -15.29 -29.13 22.65
CA ASP A 131 -14.46 -27.93 22.64
C ASP A 131 -15.30 -26.75 23.20
N ARG A 132 -14.77 -26.00 24.18
CA ARG A 132 -15.51 -24.95 24.92
C ARG A 132 -15.19 -23.56 24.44
N THR A 133 -16.13 -22.65 24.65
CA THR A 133 -15.95 -21.23 24.39
C THR A 133 -15.53 -20.49 25.65
N LEU A 134 -14.53 -19.62 25.51
CA LEU A 134 -14.20 -18.59 26.49
C LEU A 134 -14.41 -17.21 25.89
N THR A 135 -15.34 -16.45 26.46
CA THR A 135 -15.54 -15.03 26.17
C THR A 135 -15.07 -14.22 27.35
N VAL A 136 -14.12 -13.30 27.15
CA VAL A 136 -13.62 -12.40 28.19
C VAL A 136 -13.97 -10.97 27.81
N ASN A 137 -15.00 -10.42 28.46
CA ASN A 137 -15.38 -9.02 28.29
C ASN A 137 -14.74 -8.21 29.42
N ALA A 138 -13.61 -7.56 29.15
CA ALA A 138 -12.85 -6.82 30.13
C ALA A 138 -12.58 -5.39 29.66
N THR A 139 -13.10 -4.39 30.38
CA THR A 139 -12.88 -2.98 30.00
C THR A 139 -11.44 -2.47 30.22
N GLY A 140 -10.54 -3.33 30.66
CA GLY A 140 -9.15 -3.05 31.00
C GLY A 140 -8.27 -4.20 30.47
N MET A 141 -7.24 -4.56 31.22
CA MET A 141 -6.30 -5.59 30.78
C MET A 141 -6.86 -7.01 30.95
N THR A 142 -6.81 -7.79 29.88
CA THR A 142 -6.88 -9.26 29.91
C THR A 142 -5.48 -9.83 29.72
N THR A 143 -5.04 -10.75 30.59
CA THR A 143 -3.71 -11.37 30.49
C THR A 143 -3.80 -12.90 30.47
N PHE A 144 -3.15 -13.52 29.49
CA PHE A 144 -2.93 -14.96 29.40
C PHE A 144 -1.45 -15.29 29.58
N ALA A 145 -1.01 -15.52 30.82
CA ALA A 145 0.39 -15.84 31.12
C ALA A 145 0.76 -17.31 30.86
N GLY A 146 -0.23 -18.19 30.72
CA GLY A 146 -0.04 -19.59 30.35
C GLY A 146 -0.77 -19.95 29.05
N ALA A 147 -0.34 -21.06 28.45
CA ALA A 147 -0.87 -21.53 27.17
C ALA A 147 -2.40 -21.70 27.17
N VAL A 148 -3.04 -21.32 26.07
CA VAL A 148 -4.49 -21.45 25.89
C VAL A 148 -4.77 -22.61 24.92
N GLY A 149 -5.57 -23.57 25.37
CA GLY A 149 -5.99 -24.74 24.60
C GLY A 149 -4.88 -25.73 24.23
N ASN A 150 -3.76 -25.72 24.98
CA ASN A 150 -2.59 -26.54 24.65
C ASN A 150 -2.80 -28.03 24.97
N ASN A 151 -3.52 -28.35 26.05
CA ASN A 151 -3.86 -29.73 26.36
C ASN A 151 -5.11 -30.15 25.60
N GLN A 152 -6.14 -29.32 25.66
CA GLN A 152 -7.37 -29.49 24.90
C GLN A 152 -7.80 -28.14 24.34
N ARG A 153 -7.89 -28.10 23.02
CA ARG A 153 -8.19 -26.90 22.24
C ARG A 153 -9.54 -26.29 22.63
N LEU A 154 -9.62 -24.96 22.59
CA LEU A 154 -10.89 -24.27 22.72
C LEU A 154 -11.69 -24.31 21.41
N LEU A 155 -13.02 -24.21 21.51
CA LEU A 155 -13.88 -23.96 20.36
C LEU A 155 -13.67 -22.53 19.91
N SER A 156 -13.78 -21.59 20.85
CA SER A 156 -13.45 -20.20 20.59
C SER A 156 -12.85 -19.51 21.79
N LEU A 157 -11.97 -18.56 21.51
CA LEU A 157 -11.50 -17.55 22.44
C LEU A 157 -11.90 -16.20 21.86
N SER A 158 -12.68 -15.43 22.61
CA SER A 158 -13.01 -14.06 22.21
C SER A 158 -12.88 -13.04 23.33
N THR A 159 -12.53 -11.82 22.95
CA THR A 159 -12.54 -10.63 23.82
C THR A 159 -13.54 -9.60 23.31
N ASP A 160 -13.95 -8.66 24.17
CA ASP A 160 -14.76 -7.51 23.75
C ASP A 160 -13.88 -6.41 23.14
N ALA A 161 -14.51 -5.31 22.70
CA ALA A 161 -13.80 -4.20 22.06
C ALA A 161 -13.07 -3.24 23.03
N PRO A 162 -13.61 -2.91 24.22
CA PRO A 162 -12.88 -2.09 25.19
C PRO A 162 -11.71 -2.87 25.80
N GLY A 163 -10.65 -2.15 26.18
CA GLY A 163 -9.53 -2.75 26.91
C GLY A 163 -8.35 -3.12 26.03
N GLU A 164 -7.52 -4.02 26.55
CA GLU A 164 -6.34 -4.53 25.87
C GLU A 164 -6.11 -5.98 26.32
N THR A 165 -5.56 -6.81 25.43
CA THR A 165 -5.22 -8.21 25.70
C THR A 165 -3.72 -8.45 25.54
N ASP A 166 -3.10 -9.01 26.57
CA ASP A 166 -1.71 -9.48 26.57
C ASP A 166 -1.65 -11.01 26.57
N LEU A 167 -1.08 -11.58 25.51
CA LEU A 167 -0.92 -13.03 25.37
C LEU A 167 0.37 -13.56 26.01
N ASN A 168 1.27 -12.69 26.46
CA ASN A 168 2.45 -12.99 27.28
C ASN A 168 3.23 -14.28 26.91
N GLY A 169 3.27 -14.61 25.62
CA GLY A 169 4.07 -15.71 25.05
C GLY A 169 3.37 -17.06 25.04
N SER A 170 2.13 -17.08 25.48
CA SER A 170 1.28 -18.24 25.49
C SER A 170 0.86 -18.58 24.07
N PRO A 171 1.11 -19.82 23.60
CA PRO A 171 0.47 -20.25 22.37
C PRO A 171 -1.04 -20.29 22.59
N VAL A 172 -1.80 -19.80 21.62
CA VAL A 172 -3.26 -19.87 21.62
C VAL A 172 -3.68 -20.95 20.63
N ASN A 173 -4.42 -21.94 21.11
CA ASN A 173 -5.00 -22.99 20.29
C ASN A 173 -6.52 -22.96 20.44
N ALA A 174 -7.23 -22.46 19.43
CA ALA A 174 -8.69 -22.45 19.38
C ALA A 174 -9.18 -22.69 17.95
N THR A 175 -10.42 -23.12 17.74
CA THR A 175 -10.98 -23.16 16.38
C THR A 175 -11.19 -21.75 15.84
N THR A 176 -11.74 -20.85 16.66
CA THR A 176 -11.91 -19.43 16.36
C THR A 176 -11.20 -18.59 17.41
N VAL A 177 -10.41 -17.62 16.98
CA VAL A 177 -9.79 -16.61 17.85
C VAL A 177 -10.25 -15.24 17.37
N ASP A 178 -10.88 -14.47 18.26
CA ASP A 178 -11.42 -13.15 17.94
C ASP A 178 -11.03 -12.15 19.02
N PHE A 179 -9.99 -11.38 18.77
CA PHE A 179 -9.60 -10.29 19.65
C PHE A 179 -10.23 -9.00 19.16
N ALA A 180 -11.32 -8.56 19.77
CA ALA A 180 -12.01 -7.33 19.35
C ALA A 180 -11.37 -6.06 19.97
N ASP A 181 -10.58 -6.22 21.03
CA ASP A 181 -9.78 -5.17 21.69
C ASP A 181 -8.37 -5.09 21.11
N ALA A 182 -7.60 -4.11 21.61
CA ALA A 182 -6.20 -3.98 21.27
C ALA A 182 -5.39 -5.16 21.82
N VAL A 183 -4.40 -5.63 21.07
CA VAL A 183 -3.49 -6.70 21.48
C VAL A 183 -2.09 -6.16 21.67
N VAL A 184 -1.48 -6.48 22.81
CA VAL A 184 -0.08 -6.17 23.11
C VAL A 184 0.76 -7.45 23.12
N LEU A 185 1.93 -7.38 22.49
CA LEU A 185 2.89 -8.47 22.45
C LEU A 185 4.02 -8.16 23.43
N THR A 186 3.96 -8.72 24.64
CA THR A 186 5.06 -8.62 25.62
C THR A 186 6.13 -9.69 25.42
N THR A 187 5.88 -10.68 24.56
CA THR A 187 6.84 -11.70 24.09
C THR A 187 6.40 -12.20 22.71
N ASN A 188 7.06 -13.24 22.18
CA ASN A 188 6.68 -13.86 20.91
C ASN A 188 5.40 -14.67 21.05
N VAL A 189 4.41 -14.40 20.20
CA VAL A 189 3.09 -15.03 20.25
C VAL A 189 2.90 -15.94 19.05
N THR A 190 2.28 -17.10 19.28
CA THR A 190 1.83 -18.01 18.24
C THR A 190 0.35 -18.31 18.43
N ILE A 191 -0.44 -18.10 17.38
CA ILE A 191 -1.88 -18.39 17.38
C ILE A 191 -2.12 -19.49 16.34
N ASN A 192 -2.66 -20.61 16.80
CA ASN A 192 -3.09 -21.71 15.95
C ASN A 192 -4.61 -21.77 15.95
N GLY A 193 -5.23 -21.66 14.77
CA GLY A 193 -6.67 -21.79 14.66
C GLY A 193 -7.20 -22.07 13.28
N THR A 194 -8.52 -22.05 13.13
CA THR A 194 -9.15 -22.06 11.82
C THR A 194 -9.39 -20.62 11.39
N THR A 195 -10.06 -19.81 12.22
CA THR A 195 -10.32 -18.41 11.93
C THR A 195 -9.66 -17.53 12.98
N VAL A 196 -8.94 -16.50 12.56
CA VAL A 196 -8.27 -15.55 13.46
C VAL A 196 -8.62 -14.13 13.04
N ASN A 197 -9.22 -13.37 13.95
CA ASN A 197 -9.60 -11.98 13.74
C ASN A 197 -8.96 -11.09 14.80
N PHE A 198 -8.40 -9.97 14.35
CA PHE A 198 -7.95 -8.87 15.19
C PHE A 198 -8.76 -7.64 14.85
N GLY A 199 -9.70 -7.25 15.70
CA GLY A 199 -10.61 -6.13 15.48
C GLY A 199 -9.96 -4.76 15.67
N ASP A 200 -8.93 -4.66 16.51
CA ASP A 200 -8.25 -3.42 16.85
C ASP A 200 -6.71 -3.55 16.75
N THR A 201 -5.98 -2.60 17.31
CA THR A 201 -4.54 -2.46 17.11
C THR A 201 -3.72 -3.64 17.64
N ILE A 202 -2.59 -3.94 17.00
CA ILE A 202 -1.59 -4.89 17.50
C ILE A 202 -0.27 -4.15 17.66
N ASN A 203 0.29 -4.13 18.88
CA ASN A 203 1.57 -3.46 19.15
C ASN A 203 2.51 -4.36 19.94
N ALA A 204 3.81 -4.17 19.77
CA ALA A 204 4.81 -4.73 20.68
C ALA A 204 4.91 -3.93 21.97
N ASP A 205 5.49 -4.54 23.01
CA ASP A 205 5.90 -3.80 24.18
C ASP A 205 7.04 -2.81 23.87
N ALA A 206 7.00 -1.64 24.51
CA ALA A 206 8.02 -0.60 24.31
C ALA A 206 9.46 -1.03 24.67
N ALA A 207 9.61 -2.15 25.39
CA ALA A 207 10.88 -2.60 25.92
C ALA A 207 11.75 -3.33 24.90
N ALA A 208 11.17 -3.95 23.86
CA ALA A 208 11.91 -4.97 23.14
C ALA A 208 11.93 -4.86 21.62
N ASN A 209 10.91 -4.33 20.93
CA ASN A 209 10.91 -4.21 19.45
C ASN A 209 11.39 -5.50 18.71
N ASP A 210 11.32 -6.65 19.39
CA ASP A 210 11.88 -7.94 19.00
C ASP A 210 10.81 -9.04 18.98
N ARG A 211 9.54 -8.60 19.02
CA ARG A 211 8.36 -9.46 19.18
C ARG A 211 7.86 -9.95 17.84
N THR A 212 7.73 -11.26 17.71
CA THR A 212 7.12 -11.89 16.54
C THR A 212 5.68 -12.27 16.83
N LEU A 213 4.78 -11.95 15.91
CA LEU A 213 3.45 -12.55 15.83
C LEU A 213 3.43 -13.60 14.72
N LEU A 214 3.20 -14.85 15.08
CA LEU A 214 2.93 -15.93 14.16
C LEU A 214 1.45 -16.33 14.23
N VAL A 215 0.74 -16.20 13.12
CA VAL A 215 -0.63 -16.70 12.96
C VAL A 215 -0.58 -17.90 12.01
N ASP A 216 -0.92 -19.06 12.54
CA ASP A 216 -1.05 -20.30 11.79
C ASP A 216 -2.53 -20.70 11.75
N ALA A 217 -3.24 -20.15 10.76
CA ALA A 217 -4.67 -20.35 10.59
C ALA A 217 -4.92 -21.28 9.40
N SER A 218 -5.84 -22.24 9.48
CA SER A 218 -6.24 -23.04 8.31
C SER A 218 -7.41 -22.44 7.51
N GLY A 219 -7.99 -21.36 8.02
CA GLY A 219 -9.09 -20.59 7.45
C GLY A 219 -8.71 -19.11 7.36
N ALA A 220 -9.68 -18.21 7.47
CA ALA A 220 -9.46 -16.78 7.26
C ALA A 220 -8.63 -16.14 8.38
N THR A 221 -7.73 -15.22 8.01
CA THR A 221 -7.05 -14.30 8.93
C THR A 221 -7.37 -12.87 8.55
N THR A 222 -7.88 -12.09 9.50
CA THR A 222 -8.28 -10.69 9.26
C THR A 222 -7.60 -9.76 10.26
N PHE A 223 -6.99 -8.70 9.73
CA PHE A 223 -6.44 -7.59 10.52
C PHE A 223 -7.32 -6.35 10.32
N GLY A 224 -8.25 -6.15 11.25
CA GLY A 224 -9.20 -5.03 11.31
C GLY A 224 -8.56 -3.71 11.73
N GLY A 225 -7.62 -3.74 12.68
CA GLY A 225 -6.93 -2.57 13.21
C GLY A 225 -5.51 -2.38 12.68
N ALA A 226 -4.87 -1.27 13.08
CA ALA A 226 -3.49 -0.97 12.71
C ALA A 226 -2.49 -1.87 13.46
N ILE A 227 -1.42 -2.29 12.79
CA ILE A 227 -0.34 -3.08 13.40
C ILE A 227 0.91 -2.21 13.48
N GLY A 228 1.45 -2.06 14.69
CA GLY A 228 2.74 -1.42 14.92
C GLY A 228 2.79 0.10 14.75
N ASP A 229 1.63 0.77 14.79
CA ASP A 229 1.55 2.24 14.69
C ASP A 229 2.16 2.93 15.90
N ALA A 230 1.93 2.38 17.11
CA ALA A 230 2.54 2.90 18.33
C ALA A 230 3.91 2.26 18.59
N GLN A 231 3.99 0.93 18.54
CA GLN A 231 5.21 0.15 18.76
C GLN A 231 5.24 -1.04 17.79
N PRO A 232 6.06 -1.00 16.74
CA PRO A 232 6.07 -2.04 15.72
C PRO A 232 6.65 -3.36 16.24
N PRO A 233 5.99 -4.51 15.97
CA PRO A 233 6.61 -5.81 16.17
C PRO A 233 7.84 -5.98 15.27
N LEU A 234 8.67 -6.97 15.60
CA LEU A 234 9.77 -7.39 14.73
C LEU A 234 9.20 -8.05 13.49
N ASP A 235 8.56 -9.20 13.63
CA ASP A 235 8.06 -9.95 12.47
C ASP A 235 6.55 -10.19 12.58
N LEU A 236 5.88 -10.17 11.42
CA LEU A 236 4.50 -10.61 11.25
C LEU A 236 4.47 -11.75 10.25
N ILE A 237 4.12 -12.94 10.72
CA ILE A 237 4.07 -14.15 9.90
C ILE A 237 2.67 -14.71 9.93
N VAL A 238 2.06 -14.83 8.76
CA VAL A 238 0.75 -15.46 8.57
C VAL A 238 0.92 -16.66 7.65
N TRP A 239 0.49 -17.82 8.12
CA TRP A 239 0.80 -19.11 7.50
C TRP A 239 -0.46 -19.97 7.35
N ARG A 240 -0.58 -20.63 6.19
CA ARG A 240 -1.65 -21.59 5.84
C ARG A 240 -3.08 -21.03 5.82
N SER A 241 -3.25 -19.71 5.95
CA SER A 241 -4.58 -19.10 5.96
C SER A 241 -5.29 -19.36 4.63
N SER A 242 -6.59 -19.60 4.64
CA SER A 242 -7.37 -19.72 3.41
C SER A 242 -7.51 -18.39 2.70
N THR A 243 -7.60 -17.30 3.46
CA THR A 243 -7.60 -15.92 2.99
C THR A 243 -6.87 -15.05 4.01
N ILE A 244 -6.25 -13.98 3.55
CA ILE A 244 -5.64 -12.95 4.40
C ILE A 244 -6.20 -11.60 3.97
N ASP A 245 -6.89 -10.93 4.88
CA ASP A 245 -7.48 -9.61 4.64
C ASP A 245 -6.87 -8.58 5.60
N VAL A 246 -6.26 -7.53 5.04
CA VAL A 246 -5.73 -6.40 5.79
C VAL A 246 -6.66 -5.21 5.59
N LEU A 247 -7.44 -4.89 6.61
CA LEU A 247 -8.39 -3.78 6.66
C LEU A 247 -7.81 -2.56 7.39
N GLY A 248 -6.84 -2.79 8.29
CA GLY A 248 -6.18 -1.75 9.05
C GLY A 248 -5.38 -0.77 8.18
N ASN A 249 -5.41 0.51 8.54
CA ASN A 249 -4.80 1.59 7.77
C ASN A 249 -3.26 1.54 7.70
N VAL A 250 -2.63 0.95 8.72
CA VAL A 250 -1.17 0.88 8.83
C VAL A 250 -0.79 -0.50 9.34
N VAL A 251 0.12 -1.17 8.65
CA VAL A 251 0.82 -2.35 9.15
C VAL A 251 2.30 -2.06 9.04
N ARG A 252 2.98 -1.99 10.18
CA ARG A 252 4.40 -1.68 10.28
C ARG A 252 5.12 -2.70 11.13
N CYS A 253 6.12 -3.34 10.56
CA CYS A 253 7.04 -4.24 11.25
C CYS A 253 8.48 -3.72 11.08
N LEU A 254 9.35 -4.00 12.06
CA LEU A 254 10.78 -3.65 11.97
C LEU A 254 11.59 -4.70 11.21
N GLY A 255 11.10 -5.93 11.20
CA GLY A 255 11.60 -7.09 10.50
C GLY A 255 10.60 -7.54 9.43
N ASP A 256 10.54 -8.84 9.17
CA ASP A 256 9.89 -9.38 7.99
C ASP A 256 8.36 -9.48 8.14
N ILE A 257 7.67 -9.21 7.03
CA ILE A 257 6.26 -9.55 6.86
C ILE A 257 6.15 -10.67 5.84
N LEU A 258 5.51 -11.77 6.25
CA LEU A 258 5.26 -12.92 5.40
C LEU A 258 3.79 -13.29 5.43
N PHE A 259 3.12 -13.16 4.28
CA PHE A 259 1.76 -13.63 4.06
C PHE A 259 1.78 -14.85 3.15
N ASN A 260 1.47 -16.02 3.72
CA ASN A 260 1.35 -17.28 2.99
C ASN A 260 -0.09 -17.80 3.11
N SER A 261 -0.84 -17.65 2.03
CA SER A 261 -2.27 -17.99 1.94
C SER A 261 -2.50 -19.10 0.92
N ASP A 262 -3.35 -20.07 1.24
CA ASP A 262 -3.84 -21.09 0.30
C ASP A 262 -4.86 -20.49 -0.69
N GLY A 263 -5.39 -19.30 -0.43
CA GLY A 263 -6.31 -18.57 -1.30
C GLY A 263 -5.92 -17.10 -1.45
N ASP A 264 -6.90 -16.20 -1.42
CA ASP A 264 -6.70 -14.79 -1.76
C ASP A 264 -5.92 -14.04 -0.65
N VAL A 265 -5.22 -12.99 -1.05
CA VAL A 265 -4.61 -12.00 -0.15
C VAL A 265 -5.08 -10.64 -0.60
N THR A 266 -5.81 -9.94 0.27
CA THR A 266 -6.38 -8.62 -0.03
C THR A 266 -5.84 -7.58 0.92
N ILE A 267 -5.26 -6.52 0.36
CA ILE A 267 -4.88 -5.33 1.10
C ILE A 267 -5.89 -4.24 0.73
N HIS A 268 -6.75 -3.92 1.69
CA HIS A 268 -7.86 -3.01 1.48
C HIS A 268 -7.48 -1.55 1.64
N GLU A 269 -8.28 -0.66 1.08
CA GLU A 269 -8.24 0.77 1.34
C GLU A 269 -8.78 1.08 2.76
N GLY A 270 -7.90 1.48 3.67
CA GLY A 270 -8.24 1.85 5.04
C GLY A 270 -8.61 3.33 5.17
N ALA A 271 -9.51 3.70 6.07
CA ALA A 271 -9.91 5.09 6.32
C ALA A 271 -8.77 5.89 7.01
N PRO A 272 -8.24 6.99 6.45
CA PRO A 272 -8.95 7.97 5.63
C PRO A 272 -8.67 7.91 4.11
N GLY A 273 -8.50 6.72 3.56
CA GLY A 273 -8.31 6.45 2.12
C GLY A 273 -6.91 5.94 1.75
N TYR A 274 -6.11 5.51 2.72
CA TYR A 274 -4.78 4.95 2.47
C TYR A 274 -4.47 3.82 3.44
N THR A 275 -3.96 2.72 2.87
CA THR A 275 -3.33 1.63 3.63
C THR A 275 -1.87 1.53 3.27
N THR A 276 -1.00 1.31 4.26
CA THR A 276 0.42 1.05 4.02
C THR A 276 0.87 -0.14 4.84
N VAL A 277 1.37 -1.18 4.16
CA VAL A 277 1.93 -2.40 4.77
C VAL A 277 3.43 -2.43 4.53
N THR A 278 4.23 -2.28 5.57
CA THR A 278 5.69 -2.14 5.46
C THR A 278 6.44 -2.97 6.50
N GLY A 279 7.44 -3.71 6.05
CA GLY A 279 8.40 -4.46 6.88
C GLY A 279 9.82 -4.33 6.31
N TYR A 280 10.81 -4.98 6.92
CA TYR A 280 12.17 -5.11 6.36
C TYR A 280 12.16 -5.82 5.01
N THR A 281 11.45 -6.94 4.94
CA THR A 281 11.00 -7.50 3.67
C THR A 281 9.50 -7.72 3.71
N PHE A 282 8.90 -7.69 2.53
CA PHE A 282 7.48 -8.01 2.37
C PHE A 282 7.34 -9.14 1.36
N THR A 283 6.85 -10.29 1.80
CA THR A 283 6.65 -11.46 0.95
C THR A 283 5.20 -11.90 0.98
N VAL A 284 4.60 -12.04 -0.20
CA VAL A 284 3.28 -12.64 -0.39
C VAL A 284 3.40 -13.86 -1.27
N ASN A 285 2.87 -14.98 -0.79
CA ASN A 285 2.57 -16.16 -1.60
C ASN A 285 1.06 -16.44 -1.46
N ALA A 286 0.27 -15.97 -2.43
CA ALA A 286 -1.16 -16.24 -2.49
C ALA A 286 -1.42 -17.47 -3.39
N GLY A 287 -2.16 -18.46 -2.88
CA GLY A 287 -2.70 -19.55 -3.68
C GLY A 287 -3.86 -19.12 -4.57
N GLY A 288 -4.52 -18.01 -4.22
CA GLY A 288 -5.53 -17.28 -4.97
C GLY A 288 -4.99 -15.97 -5.57
N LEU A 289 -5.82 -14.94 -5.70
CA LEU A 289 -5.43 -13.63 -6.24
C LEU A 289 -4.81 -12.74 -5.16
N LEU A 290 -3.74 -12.01 -5.52
CA LEU A 290 -3.27 -10.86 -4.74
C LEU A 290 -3.97 -9.59 -5.22
N THR A 291 -4.73 -8.96 -4.34
CA THR A 291 -5.42 -7.69 -4.60
C THR A 291 -4.86 -6.59 -3.70
N ILE A 292 -4.38 -5.51 -4.32
CA ILE A 292 -4.03 -4.25 -3.65
C ILE A 292 -5.07 -3.25 -4.12
N GLU A 293 -5.95 -2.80 -3.22
CA GLU A 293 -7.00 -1.83 -3.57
C GLU A 293 -6.41 -0.42 -3.81
N ASN A 294 -7.20 0.46 -4.44
CA ASN A 294 -6.77 1.84 -4.64
C ASN A 294 -6.48 2.51 -3.29
N GLY A 295 -5.43 3.33 -3.22
CA GLY A 295 -4.99 3.92 -1.95
C GLY A 295 -4.20 2.96 -1.05
N ALA A 296 -4.22 1.64 -1.28
CA ALA A 296 -3.35 0.70 -0.58
C ALA A 296 -1.96 0.58 -1.24
N ALA A 297 -0.96 0.30 -0.41
CA ALA A 297 0.39 0.01 -0.89
C ALA A 297 1.11 -0.93 0.08
N VAL A 298 1.98 -1.77 -0.48
CA VAL A 298 2.81 -2.74 0.26
C VAL A 298 4.27 -2.48 -0.02
N GLY A 299 5.17 -2.77 0.91
CA GLY A 299 6.58 -2.46 0.69
C GLY A 299 7.53 -3.05 1.71
N SER A 300 8.79 -3.03 1.32
CA SER A 300 9.91 -3.16 2.24
C SER A 300 10.25 -1.80 2.86
N ASP A 301 11.27 -1.74 3.69
CA ASP A 301 11.87 -0.51 4.17
C ASP A 301 12.79 0.15 3.13
N THR A 302 13.05 -0.52 2.00
CA THR A 302 13.73 0.07 0.84
C THR A 302 12.78 0.61 -0.22
N GLY A 303 11.52 0.18 -0.26
CA GLY A 303 10.56 0.73 -1.21
C GLY A 303 9.13 0.21 -1.13
N LEU A 304 8.27 0.81 -1.94
CA LEU A 304 6.82 0.67 -1.88
C LEU A 304 6.26 0.29 -3.26
N VAL A 305 5.17 -0.48 -3.25
CA VAL A 305 4.46 -1.03 -4.41
C VAL A 305 2.96 -0.82 -4.21
N SER A 306 2.31 -0.04 -5.08
CA SER A 306 0.85 0.11 -5.12
C SER A 306 0.19 -0.68 -6.26
N ASN A 307 1.01 -1.25 -7.15
CA ASN A 307 0.57 -1.95 -8.35
C ASN A 307 1.36 -3.26 -8.52
N ALA A 308 0.65 -4.38 -8.68
CA ALA A 308 1.22 -5.72 -8.85
C ALA A 308 0.46 -6.53 -9.92
N PRO A 309 0.99 -6.68 -11.15
CA PRO A 309 2.24 -6.11 -11.66
C PRO A 309 2.27 -4.58 -11.70
N PRO A 310 3.45 -3.94 -11.71
CA PRO A 310 3.54 -2.50 -11.89
C PRO A 310 2.94 -2.08 -13.24
N VAL A 311 2.28 -0.93 -13.26
CA VAL A 311 1.63 -0.40 -14.46
C VAL A 311 2.66 0.31 -15.32
N PHE A 312 2.73 -0.02 -16.62
CA PHE A 312 3.73 0.54 -17.53
C PHE A 312 3.17 0.80 -18.91
N ARG A 313 3.28 2.06 -19.36
CA ARG A 313 2.67 2.56 -20.60
C ARG A 313 3.64 3.42 -21.41
N PRO A 314 4.56 2.80 -22.17
CA PRO A 314 5.30 3.53 -23.20
C PRO A 314 4.35 4.11 -24.26
N ASP A 315 4.68 5.29 -24.77
CA ASP A 315 3.97 5.89 -25.88
C ASP A 315 4.13 5.02 -27.14
N PRO A 316 3.12 4.96 -28.03
CA PRO A 316 3.21 4.22 -29.28
C PRO A 316 4.37 4.71 -30.16
N ASP A 317 5.02 3.77 -30.84
CA ASP A 317 6.07 4.09 -31.81
C ASP A 317 5.54 5.06 -32.89
N ASP A 318 6.29 6.13 -33.19
CA ASP A 318 5.97 7.06 -34.27
C ASP A 318 6.22 6.38 -35.64
N PRO A 319 5.18 6.14 -36.47
CA PRO A 319 5.32 5.40 -37.72
C PRO A 319 6.16 6.14 -38.78
N ASP A 320 6.28 7.46 -38.65
CA ASP A 320 6.99 8.36 -39.56
C ASP A 320 8.44 8.61 -39.10
N ARG A 321 8.78 8.23 -37.86
CA ARG A 321 10.14 8.33 -37.34
C ARG A 321 11.04 7.26 -37.97
N VAL A 322 12.08 7.71 -38.67
CA VAL A 322 13.11 6.86 -39.26
C VAL A 322 14.49 7.39 -38.88
N LEU A 323 15.35 6.53 -38.35
CA LEU A 323 16.75 6.87 -38.10
C LEU A 323 17.54 6.91 -39.41
N VAL A 324 18.29 7.99 -39.57
CA VAL A 324 19.16 8.23 -40.72
C VAL A 324 20.57 8.59 -40.24
N PRO A 325 21.62 8.49 -41.07
CA PRO A 325 22.97 8.86 -40.63
C PRO A 325 23.11 10.29 -40.08
N GLY A 326 22.24 11.22 -40.50
CA GLY A 326 22.19 12.59 -39.99
C GLY A 326 21.33 12.81 -38.73
N ASP A 327 20.50 11.84 -38.35
CA ASP A 327 19.64 11.87 -37.16
C ASP A 327 19.51 10.44 -36.62
N ARG A 328 20.33 10.14 -35.61
CA ARG A 328 20.57 8.80 -35.10
C ARG A 328 19.93 8.57 -33.73
N VAL A 329 19.17 9.55 -33.25
CA VAL A 329 18.60 9.53 -31.90
C VAL A 329 17.27 8.82 -31.92
N HIS A 330 17.21 7.68 -31.24
CA HIS A 330 15.95 7.02 -30.90
C HIS A 330 15.48 7.55 -29.55
N THR A 331 14.25 8.04 -29.46
CA THR A 331 13.64 8.51 -28.22
C THR A 331 12.41 7.68 -27.91
N ILE A 332 12.28 7.27 -26.65
CA ILE A 332 11.16 6.50 -26.12
C ILE A 332 10.59 7.28 -24.95
N THR A 333 9.30 7.60 -25.01
CA THR A 333 8.57 8.33 -23.97
C THR A 333 7.46 7.47 -23.40
N GLY A 334 6.91 7.87 -22.24
CA GLY A 334 5.71 7.26 -21.69
C GLY A 334 5.56 7.49 -20.20
N THR A 335 4.70 6.67 -19.59
CA THR A 335 4.40 6.72 -18.15
C THR A 335 4.62 5.38 -17.45
N ILE A 336 5.01 5.48 -16.18
CA ILE A 336 5.13 4.38 -15.22
C ILE A 336 4.18 4.69 -14.07
N GLY A 337 3.47 3.68 -13.60
CA GLY A 337 2.52 3.79 -12.51
C GLY A 337 1.08 4.01 -12.96
N GLY A 338 0.15 3.74 -12.04
CA GLY A 338 -1.28 3.87 -12.29
C GLY A 338 -1.80 5.30 -12.19
N ASP A 339 -2.89 5.56 -12.91
CA ASP A 339 -3.59 6.83 -12.98
C ASP A 339 -5.08 6.59 -12.69
N GLU A 340 -5.60 7.22 -11.62
CA GLU A 340 -7.00 7.09 -11.22
C GLU A 340 -7.96 7.53 -12.32
N SER A 341 -7.56 8.49 -13.17
CA SER A 341 -8.38 8.95 -14.29
C SER A 341 -8.56 7.89 -15.37
N LEU A 342 -7.67 6.91 -15.41
CA LEU A 342 -7.73 5.74 -16.30
C LEU A 342 -8.35 4.51 -15.62
N GLY A 343 -8.74 4.63 -14.35
CA GLY A 343 -9.32 3.55 -13.56
C GLY A 343 -8.29 2.60 -12.96
N ASP A 344 -7.02 2.98 -12.89
CA ASP A 344 -6.01 2.22 -12.14
C ASP A 344 -5.87 2.72 -10.70
N ASN A 345 -5.10 1.98 -9.91
CA ASN A 345 -4.66 2.47 -8.61
C ASN A 345 -3.73 3.67 -8.76
N LEU A 346 -3.91 4.69 -7.92
CA LEU A 346 -2.97 5.81 -7.81
C LEU A 346 -1.56 5.29 -7.54
N GLU A 347 -0.60 5.71 -8.35
CA GLU A 347 0.79 5.37 -8.10
C GLU A 347 1.30 6.03 -6.82
N ARG A 348 1.79 5.20 -5.90
CA ARG A 348 2.44 5.61 -4.64
C ARG A 348 3.82 4.96 -4.46
N GLY A 349 4.26 4.15 -5.43
CA GLY A 349 5.44 3.33 -5.33
C GLY A 349 6.74 4.13 -5.22
N PHE A 350 7.73 3.50 -4.60
CA PHE A 350 9.07 4.05 -4.35
C PHE A 350 10.10 2.96 -4.60
N ASN A 351 11.29 3.34 -5.05
CA ASN A 351 12.39 2.45 -5.40
C ASN A 351 12.12 1.52 -6.59
N LEU A 352 11.35 2.00 -7.56
CA LEU A 352 11.17 1.32 -8.85
C LEU A 352 12.47 1.39 -9.66
N THR A 353 12.74 0.36 -10.47
CA THR A 353 13.92 0.32 -11.35
C THR A 353 13.49 0.13 -12.80
N LEU A 354 13.87 1.06 -13.67
CA LEU A 354 13.69 0.96 -15.12
C LEU A 354 15.00 0.50 -15.77
N SER A 355 14.96 -0.65 -16.44
CA SER A 355 16.06 -1.18 -17.25
C SER A 355 15.71 -1.12 -18.73
N VAL A 356 16.54 -0.47 -19.53
CA VAL A 356 16.38 -0.35 -20.98
C VAL A 356 17.47 -1.16 -21.66
N TYR A 357 17.07 -2.18 -22.41
CA TYR A 357 17.92 -3.00 -23.26
C TYR A 357 17.84 -2.46 -24.68
N TRP A 358 18.86 -1.72 -25.09
CA TRP A 358 18.94 -1.10 -26.41
C TRP A 358 19.27 -2.14 -27.48
N GLY A 359 18.88 -1.85 -28.74
CA GLY A 359 19.04 -2.81 -29.83
C GLY A 359 20.49 -3.08 -30.25
N ASP A 360 21.44 -2.27 -29.80
CA ASP A 360 22.88 -2.47 -29.95
C ASP A 360 23.50 -3.32 -28.83
N GLY A 361 22.70 -3.82 -27.89
CA GLY A 361 23.13 -4.65 -26.77
C GLY A 361 23.60 -3.86 -25.55
N ILE A 362 23.56 -2.53 -25.58
CA ILE A 362 23.81 -1.69 -24.39
C ILE A 362 22.61 -1.78 -23.45
N VAL A 363 22.89 -1.80 -22.14
CA VAL A 363 21.85 -1.79 -21.09
C VAL A 363 22.01 -0.53 -20.27
N THR A 364 20.92 0.20 -20.07
CA THR A 364 20.87 1.35 -19.16
C THR A 364 19.90 1.06 -18.03
N VAL A 365 20.32 1.31 -16.80
CA VAL A 365 19.51 1.06 -15.59
C VAL A 365 19.31 2.39 -14.87
N ILE A 366 18.06 2.70 -14.56
CA ILE A 366 17.64 3.87 -13.80
C ILE A 366 16.97 3.36 -12.51
N PRO A 367 17.70 3.27 -11.40
CA PRO A 367 17.16 2.86 -10.10
C PRO A 367 16.50 4.06 -9.38
N HIS A 368 15.85 3.77 -8.25
CA HIS A 368 15.32 4.78 -7.32
C HIS A 368 14.30 5.74 -7.96
N LEU A 369 13.43 5.20 -8.82
CA LEU A 369 12.29 5.97 -9.34
C LEU A 369 11.15 5.97 -8.32
N HIS A 370 10.57 7.14 -8.08
CA HIS A 370 9.49 7.37 -7.12
C HIS A 370 8.28 7.94 -7.83
N ALA A 371 7.08 7.66 -7.30
CA ALA A 371 5.85 8.31 -7.76
C ALA A 371 6.05 9.82 -7.96
N GLY A 372 5.45 10.37 -9.01
CA GLY A 372 5.58 11.79 -9.38
C GLY A 372 6.93 12.22 -9.98
N ASP A 373 7.87 11.32 -10.26
CA ASP A 373 9.13 11.68 -10.93
C ASP A 373 8.94 11.98 -12.43
N HIS A 374 9.74 12.92 -12.93
CA HIS A 374 9.97 13.13 -14.35
C HIS A 374 11.42 12.78 -14.70
N VAL A 375 11.60 11.81 -15.59
CA VAL A 375 12.90 11.24 -15.95
C VAL A 375 13.27 11.66 -17.36
N ILE A 376 14.45 12.26 -17.54
CA ILE A 376 15.03 12.56 -18.85
C ILE A 376 16.41 11.93 -18.91
N LEU A 377 16.66 11.08 -19.90
CA LEU A 377 17.94 10.42 -20.09
C LEU A 377 18.36 10.50 -21.55
N PHE A 378 19.62 10.87 -21.79
CA PHE A 378 20.26 10.75 -23.10
C PHE A 378 21.51 9.86 -22.97
N VAL A 379 21.59 8.83 -23.81
CA VAL A 379 22.69 7.87 -23.88
C VAL A 379 23.47 8.09 -25.18
N ASP A 380 24.70 8.56 -25.05
CA ASP A 380 25.62 8.84 -26.17
C ASP A 380 26.08 7.58 -26.89
N GLY A 381 26.62 7.68 -28.11
CA GLY A 381 27.07 6.53 -28.91
C GLY A 381 27.97 5.51 -28.21
N SER A 382 28.69 5.89 -27.15
CA SER A 382 29.54 4.99 -26.37
C SER A 382 28.79 4.22 -25.28
N GLY A 383 27.51 4.50 -25.09
CA GLY A 383 26.65 3.90 -24.06
C GLY A 383 26.62 4.71 -22.75
N ASN A 384 27.18 5.91 -22.70
CA ASN A 384 27.18 6.73 -21.49
C ASN A 384 25.96 7.65 -21.46
N GLY A 385 25.26 7.69 -20.33
CA GLY A 385 24.17 8.62 -20.08
C GLY A 385 23.92 8.74 -18.58
N VAL A 386 23.60 9.96 -18.13
CA VAL A 386 23.21 10.22 -16.74
C VAL A 386 21.77 10.69 -16.75
N PRO A 387 20.85 10.03 -16.03
CA PRO A 387 19.46 10.46 -15.97
C PRO A 387 19.34 11.76 -15.16
N VAL A 388 18.51 12.67 -15.63
CA VAL A 388 18.03 13.84 -14.89
C VAL A 388 16.64 13.48 -14.38
N ILE A 389 16.49 13.45 -13.05
CA ILE A 389 15.23 13.13 -12.39
C ILE A 389 14.77 14.38 -11.65
N THR A 390 13.56 14.84 -11.94
CA THR A 390 12.91 15.94 -11.20
C THR A 390 11.65 15.43 -10.54
N HIS A 391 11.58 15.56 -9.23
CA HIS A 391 10.47 15.08 -8.41
C HIS A 391 9.37 16.14 -8.28
N ALA A 392 8.12 15.80 -8.62
CA ALA A 392 7.00 16.73 -8.61
C ALA A 392 6.01 16.51 -7.44
N GLY A 393 5.99 15.34 -6.81
CA GLY A 393 5.13 15.04 -5.65
C GLY A 393 5.17 13.56 -5.25
N ASP A 394 4.63 13.24 -4.07
CA ASP A 394 4.74 11.89 -3.47
C ASP A 394 3.76 10.86 -4.04
N THR A 395 2.87 11.28 -4.96
CA THR A 395 1.90 10.41 -5.64
C THR A 395 1.75 10.81 -7.11
N GLY A 396 1.23 9.88 -7.91
CA GLY A 396 0.94 10.08 -9.32
C GLY A 396 1.97 9.45 -10.26
N PRO A 397 1.68 9.42 -11.57
CA PRO A 397 2.48 8.69 -12.54
C PRO A 397 3.88 9.28 -12.69
N ILE A 398 4.86 8.41 -12.85
CA ILE A 398 6.20 8.77 -13.28
C ILE A 398 6.17 8.96 -14.79
N THR A 399 6.76 10.03 -15.29
CA THR A 399 6.93 10.24 -16.74
C THR A 399 8.38 10.04 -17.12
N PHE A 400 8.65 9.47 -18.28
CA PHE A 400 10.01 9.28 -18.75
C PHE A 400 10.19 9.66 -20.22
N SER A 401 11.40 10.12 -20.54
CA SER A 401 11.90 10.35 -21.88
C SER A 401 13.35 9.86 -21.94
N VAL A 402 13.55 8.69 -22.56
CA VAL A 402 14.87 8.05 -22.67
C VAL A 402 15.30 8.02 -24.12
N SER A 403 16.51 8.50 -24.39
CA SER A 403 17.05 8.63 -25.74
C SER A 403 18.39 7.92 -25.90
N ARG A 404 18.63 7.34 -27.09
CA ARG A 404 19.86 6.66 -27.48
C ARG A 404 20.35 7.20 -28.82
N ASP A 405 21.58 7.72 -28.85
CA ASP A 405 22.29 8.05 -30.10
C ASP A 405 23.04 6.82 -30.62
N TYR A 406 22.58 6.23 -31.73
CA TYR A 406 23.21 5.03 -32.26
C TYR A 406 24.46 5.32 -33.09
N PRO A 407 25.56 4.57 -32.91
CA PRO A 407 26.74 4.66 -33.75
C PRO A 407 26.42 4.38 -35.23
N ILE A 408 27.08 5.07 -36.17
CA ILE A 408 26.84 4.89 -37.62
C ILE A 408 27.19 3.47 -38.06
N ASP A 409 28.28 2.91 -37.53
CA ASP A 409 28.72 1.54 -37.76
C ASP A 409 27.71 0.50 -37.28
N PHE A 410 26.94 0.79 -36.22
CA PHE A 410 25.80 -0.03 -35.84
C PHE A 410 24.63 0.13 -36.81
N LEU A 411 24.23 1.36 -37.14
CA LEU A 411 23.08 1.64 -38.01
C LEU A 411 23.18 0.98 -39.39
N VAL A 412 24.38 0.88 -39.96
CA VAL A 412 24.59 0.20 -41.26
C VAL A 412 24.43 -1.32 -41.19
N THR A 413 24.49 -1.92 -39.99
CA THR A 413 24.24 -3.37 -39.79
C THR A 413 22.75 -3.69 -39.66
N VAL A 414 21.92 -2.69 -39.34
CA VAL A 414 20.49 -2.86 -39.14
C VAL A 414 19.76 -2.81 -40.48
N LYS A 415 18.92 -3.82 -40.74
CA LYS A 415 18.22 -3.93 -42.03
C LYS A 415 16.97 -3.06 -42.14
N ASP A 416 16.20 -2.93 -41.07
CA ASP A 416 14.87 -2.30 -41.12
C ASP A 416 14.46 -1.64 -39.80
N THR A 417 14.59 -2.35 -38.67
CA THR A 417 14.07 -1.84 -37.38
C THR A 417 15.02 -2.17 -36.25
N ILE A 418 15.22 -1.21 -35.34
CA ILE A 418 15.86 -1.41 -34.04
C ILE A 418 14.77 -1.67 -33.01
N ARG A 419 14.92 -2.73 -32.22
CA ARG A 419 14.02 -3.05 -31.11
C ARG A 419 14.74 -2.79 -29.80
N SER A 420 14.09 -2.09 -28.88
CA SER A 420 14.57 -1.85 -27.52
C SER A 420 13.54 -2.40 -26.54
N THR A 421 13.99 -3.16 -25.54
CA THR A 421 13.12 -3.73 -24.52
C THR A 421 13.25 -2.94 -23.23
N LEU A 422 12.14 -2.47 -22.70
CA LEU A 422 12.08 -1.78 -21.41
C LEU A 422 11.52 -2.76 -20.38
N VAL A 423 12.17 -2.84 -19.22
CA VAL A 423 11.77 -3.70 -18.10
C VAL A 423 11.68 -2.83 -16.86
N LEU A 424 10.49 -2.79 -16.27
CA LEU A 424 10.23 -2.12 -15.01
C LEU A 424 10.12 -3.18 -13.92
N THR A 425 10.88 -3.02 -12.83
CA THR A 425 10.83 -3.88 -11.66
C THR A 425 10.47 -3.08 -10.42
N ASN A 426 9.64 -3.69 -9.56
CA ASN A 426 9.36 -3.21 -8.21
C ASN A 426 10.60 -3.32 -7.31
N ASP A 427 10.46 -2.79 -6.08
CA ASP A 427 11.46 -2.91 -5.04
C ASP A 427 11.87 -4.39 -4.79
N PRO A 428 13.18 -4.72 -4.75
CA PRO A 428 13.66 -6.10 -4.60
C PRO A 428 13.41 -6.73 -3.22
N GLY A 429 13.15 -5.92 -2.18
CA GLY A 429 12.72 -6.37 -0.86
C GLY A 429 11.26 -6.79 -0.80
N THR A 430 10.50 -6.47 -1.86
CA THR A 430 9.09 -6.84 -2.04
C THR A 430 8.98 -8.02 -3.01
N LYS A 431 8.40 -9.14 -2.55
CA LYS A 431 8.25 -10.37 -3.33
C LYS A 431 6.79 -10.79 -3.38
N LEU A 432 6.17 -10.55 -4.53
CA LEU A 432 4.75 -10.83 -4.73
C LEU A 432 4.55 -12.03 -5.65
N ARG A 433 3.69 -12.97 -5.24
CA ARG A 433 3.24 -14.10 -6.05
C ARG A 433 1.76 -14.36 -5.77
N ASP A 434 1.05 -14.74 -6.82
CA ASP A 434 -0.34 -15.19 -6.72
C ASP A 434 -0.62 -16.31 -7.70
N VAL A 435 -1.89 -16.70 -7.86
CA VAL A 435 -2.34 -17.76 -8.77
C VAL A 435 -2.06 -17.45 -10.25
N ARG A 436 -1.84 -16.18 -10.61
CA ARG A 436 -1.51 -15.80 -11.98
C ARG A 436 -0.06 -16.22 -12.23
N ASP A 437 0.17 -16.97 -13.30
CA ASP A 437 1.51 -17.34 -13.76
C ASP A 437 2.20 -16.16 -14.47
N VAL A 438 2.18 -14.99 -13.82
CA VAL A 438 2.80 -13.74 -14.26
C VAL A 438 3.73 -13.24 -13.16
N ASP A 439 4.82 -12.57 -13.55
CA ASP A 439 5.71 -11.95 -12.57
C ASP A 439 5.07 -10.67 -12.02
N LEU A 440 4.58 -10.70 -10.79
CA LEU A 440 3.94 -9.55 -10.14
C LEU A 440 4.92 -8.44 -9.75
N ASN A 441 6.23 -8.70 -9.81
CA ASN A 441 7.25 -7.73 -9.45
C ASN A 441 7.87 -7.06 -10.68
N ARG A 442 7.41 -7.41 -11.89
CA ARG A 442 8.03 -6.97 -13.13
C ARG A 442 7.04 -6.88 -14.29
N VAL A 443 7.21 -5.84 -15.10
CA VAL A 443 6.54 -5.71 -16.40
C VAL A 443 7.56 -5.35 -17.47
N SER A 444 7.30 -5.72 -18.72
CA SER A 444 8.17 -5.37 -19.85
C SER A 444 7.39 -4.91 -21.06
N ALA A 445 7.95 -3.98 -21.81
CA ALA A 445 7.43 -3.48 -23.07
C ALA A 445 8.54 -3.40 -24.14
N VAL A 446 8.15 -3.32 -25.40
CA VAL A 446 9.08 -3.19 -26.53
C VAL A 446 8.75 -1.92 -27.29
N ALA A 447 9.77 -1.10 -27.54
CA ALA A 447 9.72 0.07 -28.40
C ALA A 447 10.59 -0.16 -29.64
N SER A 448 10.13 0.32 -30.78
CA SER A 448 10.79 0.07 -32.06
C SER A 448 10.93 1.34 -32.89
N VAL A 449 12.04 1.47 -33.61
CA VAL A 449 12.24 2.56 -34.57
C VAL A 449 12.81 2.04 -35.89
N LYS A 450 12.27 2.55 -37.00
CA LYS A 450 12.74 2.20 -38.34
C LYS A 450 14.12 2.80 -38.61
N VAL A 451 14.92 2.11 -39.40
CA VAL A 451 16.22 2.57 -39.90
C VAL A 451 16.13 2.65 -41.41
N ALA A 452 16.68 3.70 -42.01
CA ALA A 452 16.70 3.86 -43.45
C ALA A 452 17.66 2.86 -44.13
N GLY A 453 17.25 1.59 -44.23
CA GLY A 453 18.03 0.48 -44.80
C GLY A 453 18.33 0.61 -46.30
N GLU A 454 17.62 1.49 -47.03
CA GLU A 454 17.80 1.68 -48.48
C GLU A 454 18.43 3.03 -48.88
N LEU A 455 18.54 4.01 -47.98
CA LEU A 455 19.17 5.31 -48.26
C LEU A 455 20.69 5.35 -47.99
N THR A 456 21.27 4.24 -47.55
CA THR A 456 22.71 4.07 -47.31
C THR A 456 23.48 3.52 -48.52
N ARG A 457 22.89 3.53 -49.74
CA ARG A 457 23.68 3.40 -50.97
C ARG A 457 24.46 4.68 -51.22
N TRP A 458 25.66 4.75 -50.67
CA TRP A 458 26.65 5.74 -51.09
C TRP A 458 27.02 5.46 -52.54
N SER A 459 26.86 6.46 -53.40
CA SER A 459 27.21 6.53 -54.83
C SER A 459 26.31 5.77 -55.82
N GLU A 460 25.21 6.41 -56.24
CA GLU A 460 24.89 6.39 -57.66
C GLU A 460 25.65 7.55 -58.33
N PRO A 461 26.38 7.32 -59.45
CA PRO A 461 27.02 8.41 -60.18
C PRO A 461 25.94 9.38 -60.68
N PRO A 462 26.25 10.68 -60.81
CA PRO A 462 25.28 11.67 -61.25
C PRO A 462 24.65 11.25 -62.59
N PRO A 463 23.33 11.46 -62.77
CA PRO A 463 22.63 11.04 -63.97
C PRO A 463 23.33 11.62 -65.21
N ALA A 464 23.44 10.78 -66.26
CA ALA A 464 24.29 11.00 -67.44
C ALA A 464 24.04 12.31 -68.22
N TYR A 465 22.99 13.07 -67.88
CA TYR A 465 22.64 14.35 -68.52
C TYR A 465 23.46 15.55 -68.02
N LEU A 466 24.31 15.38 -67.00
CA LEU A 466 25.28 16.39 -66.55
C LEU A 466 26.71 16.14 -67.08
N GLN A 467 26.91 15.15 -67.95
CA GLN A 467 28.17 14.95 -68.66
C GLN A 467 28.17 15.82 -69.94
N PRO A 468 29.24 16.58 -70.25
CA PRO A 468 29.34 17.28 -71.52
C PRO A 468 29.30 16.26 -72.67
N PRO A 469 28.57 16.55 -73.77
CA PRO A 469 28.36 15.58 -74.82
C PRO A 469 29.68 15.20 -75.52
N PRO A 470 29.90 13.92 -75.86
CA PRO A 470 30.99 13.54 -76.75
C PRO A 470 30.76 14.10 -78.16
N ILE A 471 31.84 14.53 -78.81
CA ILE A 471 31.81 15.05 -80.18
C ILE A 471 31.59 13.85 -81.12
N GLU A 472 30.41 13.77 -81.74
CA GLU A 472 30.13 12.83 -82.83
C GLU A 472 30.19 13.55 -84.19
N MET A 473 30.96 12.97 -85.12
CA MET A 473 31.08 13.43 -86.52
C MET A 473 29.80 13.08 -87.31
N PRO A 474 29.35 13.91 -88.25
CA PRO A 474 28.05 13.71 -88.90
C PRO A 474 28.18 12.80 -90.12
N GLU A 475 27.21 11.89 -90.30
CA GLU A 475 26.72 11.34 -91.58
C GLU A 475 25.69 10.23 -91.23
N GLN A 476 24.51 10.03 -91.83
CA GLN A 476 23.86 10.52 -93.05
C GLN A 476 22.33 10.58 -92.81
N ARG A 477 21.69 11.59 -93.40
CA ARG A 477 20.22 11.72 -93.52
C ARG A 477 19.61 10.57 -94.33
N ARG A 478 18.45 10.09 -93.89
CA ARG A 478 17.37 9.70 -94.80
C ARG A 478 16.01 10.12 -94.26
N VAL A 479 15.28 10.87 -95.07
CA VAL A 479 13.94 11.43 -94.85
C VAL A 479 12.93 10.58 -95.63
N LEU A 480 11.77 10.30 -95.03
CA LEU A 480 10.50 9.98 -95.71
C LEU A 480 9.36 10.23 -94.69
N VAL A 481 8.78 11.43 -94.62
CA VAL A 481 7.56 11.94 -95.30
C VAL A 481 6.29 11.11 -95.05
N GLU A 482 5.47 11.68 -94.15
CA GLU A 482 4.00 11.83 -94.10
C GLU A 482 3.06 10.74 -94.63
N THR A 483 2.01 10.45 -93.87
CA THR A 483 0.66 10.93 -94.21
C THR A 483 -0.33 10.79 -93.06
N SER A 484 -0.99 11.91 -92.75
CA SER A 484 -2.20 12.04 -91.95
C SER A 484 -3.42 11.48 -92.67
N LEU A 485 -4.36 10.91 -91.92
CA LEU A 485 -5.79 10.87 -92.29
C LEU A 485 -6.62 10.97 -91.00
N ALA A 486 -7.07 12.18 -90.67
CA ALA A 486 -8.38 12.42 -90.08
C ALA A 486 -9.23 13.06 -91.19
N PRO A 487 -10.52 12.72 -91.32
CA PRO A 487 -11.55 13.72 -90.97
C PRO A 487 -12.78 13.06 -90.28
N LEU A 488 -13.36 13.66 -89.22
CA LEU A 488 -14.42 14.68 -89.25
C LEU A 488 -15.77 14.07 -89.74
N GLU A 489 -16.94 14.28 -89.12
CA GLU A 489 -17.42 15.60 -88.72
C GLU A 489 -18.79 15.59 -88.01
N GLN A 490 -18.97 16.60 -87.13
CA GLN A 490 -20.13 17.52 -87.00
C GLN A 490 -21.51 16.99 -86.60
N ARG A 491 -22.31 17.71 -85.81
CA ARG A 491 -22.65 19.16 -85.84
C ARG A 491 -23.54 19.42 -84.59
N THR A 492 -23.65 20.55 -83.88
CA THR A 492 -23.46 22.01 -84.08
C THR A 492 -23.68 22.61 -82.66
N ALA A 493 -22.86 23.45 -82.03
CA ALA A 493 -22.35 24.81 -82.29
C ALA A 493 -23.37 25.96 -82.15
N ARG A 494 -23.18 26.80 -81.11
CA ARG A 494 -23.00 28.28 -81.09
C ARG A 494 -23.03 28.78 -79.63
N TYR A 495 -21.93 29.30 -79.04
CA TYR A 495 -21.33 30.66 -79.13
C TYR A 495 -22.35 31.77 -78.78
N ASP A 496 -22.13 32.76 -77.90
CA ASP A 496 -21.00 33.28 -77.09
C ASP A 496 -21.66 34.38 -76.22
N GLU A 497 -21.32 34.58 -74.93
CA GLU A 497 -21.48 35.87 -74.20
C GLU A 497 -21.08 35.79 -72.70
N LEU A 498 -19.99 36.50 -72.36
CA LEU A 498 -19.63 37.28 -71.15
C LEU A 498 -19.98 36.82 -69.68
N PRO A 499 -19.15 37.19 -68.67
CA PRO A 499 -19.16 36.59 -67.32
C PRO A 499 -20.05 37.33 -66.29
N PRO A 500 -20.40 36.67 -65.16
CA PRO A 500 -20.41 37.33 -63.84
C PRO A 500 -19.73 36.44 -62.76
N GLN A 501 -18.75 36.94 -61.99
CA GLN A 501 -18.86 37.68 -60.73
C GLN A 501 -19.56 36.93 -59.57
N THR A 502 -18.73 36.65 -58.55
CA THR A 502 -19.03 36.41 -57.12
C THR A 502 -19.55 35.03 -56.68
N GLU A 503 -18.63 34.20 -56.15
CA GLU A 503 -18.86 33.54 -54.86
C GLU A 503 -17.66 33.83 -53.95
N SER A 504 -17.99 34.51 -52.86
CA SER A 504 -17.13 34.95 -51.78
C SER A 504 -16.44 33.78 -51.09
N SER A 505 -15.14 33.91 -50.87
CA SER A 505 -14.40 33.18 -49.85
C SER A 505 -15.17 33.18 -48.52
N VAL A 506 -15.45 32.00 -47.96
CA VAL A 506 -15.82 31.91 -46.55
C VAL A 506 -14.54 32.16 -45.75
N GLU A 507 -14.32 33.42 -45.36
CA GLU A 507 -13.33 33.77 -44.35
C GLU A 507 -13.68 33.04 -43.05
N ASN A 508 -12.76 32.23 -42.52
CA ASN A 508 -12.84 31.71 -41.17
C ASN A 508 -12.74 32.88 -40.20
N VAL A 509 -13.89 33.41 -39.75
CA VAL A 509 -13.93 34.55 -38.82
C VAL A 509 -13.58 34.05 -37.42
N ARG A 510 -12.32 34.20 -37.01
CA ARG A 510 -11.90 34.14 -35.61
C ARG A 510 -12.20 35.50 -34.98
N VAL A 511 -12.83 35.51 -33.80
CA VAL A 511 -13.16 36.76 -33.10
C VAL A 511 -12.62 36.71 -31.68
N TRP A 512 -11.71 37.64 -31.40
CA TRP A 512 -11.25 37.91 -30.05
C TRP A 512 -12.06 39.06 -29.45
N TYR A 513 -12.45 38.94 -28.18
CA TYR A 513 -13.07 40.06 -27.47
C TYR A 513 -12.79 39.99 -25.97
N ILE A 514 -12.86 41.15 -25.32
CA ILE A 514 -12.71 41.31 -23.87
C ILE A 514 -14.04 41.68 -23.24
N VAL A 515 -14.29 41.15 -22.04
CA VAL A 515 -15.52 41.40 -21.25
C VAL A 515 -15.16 41.81 -19.83
N ARG A 516 -15.91 42.76 -19.26
CA ARG A 516 -15.78 43.16 -17.86
C ARG A 516 -16.63 42.28 -16.97
N VAL A 517 -16.09 41.85 -15.84
CA VAL A 517 -16.82 41.04 -14.85
C VAL A 517 -17.17 41.92 -13.65
N LEU A 518 -18.47 42.02 -13.35
CA LEU A 518 -18.97 42.72 -12.17
C LEU A 518 -18.70 41.91 -10.89
N PRO A 519 -18.70 42.53 -9.69
CA PRO A 519 -18.56 41.81 -8.42
C PRO A 519 -19.59 40.70 -8.19
N SER A 520 -20.75 40.76 -8.87
CA SER A 520 -21.78 39.71 -8.88
C SER A 520 -21.45 38.50 -9.78
N GLY A 521 -20.30 38.50 -10.46
CA GLY A 521 -19.91 37.47 -11.43
C GLY A 521 -20.52 37.65 -12.83
N LEU A 522 -21.40 38.63 -13.02
CA LEU A 522 -22.01 38.92 -14.32
C LEU A 522 -21.01 39.57 -15.28
N GLU A 523 -20.94 39.00 -16.49
CA GLU A 523 -20.13 39.47 -17.62
C GLU A 523 -20.90 40.57 -18.39
N VAL A 524 -20.33 41.77 -18.45
CA VAL A 524 -20.91 42.95 -19.08
C VAL A 524 -19.91 43.62 -20.02
N GLU A 525 -20.42 44.27 -21.06
CA GLU A 525 -19.66 45.12 -21.99
C GLU A 525 -18.61 44.35 -22.83
N ARG A 526 -18.95 44.04 -24.10
CA ARG A 526 -18.08 43.30 -25.03
C ARG A 526 -17.30 44.29 -25.91
N HIS A 527 -15.97 44.22 -25.88
CA HIS A 527 -15.12 44.99 -26.78
C HIS A 527 -14.32 44.07 -27.71
N PRO A 528 -14.43 44.22 -29.05
CA PRO A 528 -13.69 43.39 -29.99
C PRO A 528 -12.19 43.72 -29.95
N LEU A 529 -11.36 42.69 -30.07
CA LEU A 529 -9.91 42.78 -30.17
C LEU A 529 -9.47 42.31 -31.57
N PRO A 530 -8.62 43.07 -32.28
CA PRO A 530 -8.04 42.62 -33.54
C PRO A 530 -7.22 41.32 -33.38
N ASP A 531 -7.32 40.41 -34.35
CA ASP A 531 -6.64 39.10 -34.37
C ASP A 531 -5.11 39.19 -34.22
N THR A 532 -4.51 40.30 -34.69
CA THR A 532 -3.07 40.57 -34.58
C THR A 532 -2.57 40.79 -33.15
N ILE A 533 -3.47 40.94 -32.17
CA ILE A 533 -3.12 41.24 -30.78
C ILE A 533 -3.00 39.98 -29.93
N ALA A 534 -3.75 38.93 -30.28
CA ALA A 534 -3.84 37.73 -29.46
C ALA A 534 -2.66 36.75 -29.65
N SER A 535 -1.91 36.92 -30.74
CA SER A 535 -0.71 36.14 -31.05
C SER A 535 0.57 36.73 -30.43
N ASP A 536 0.51 37.95 -29.87
CA ASP A 536 1.66 38.66 -29.28
C ASP A 536 1.35 39.16 -27.86
N PRO A 537 1.70 38.37 -26.82
CA PRO A 537 1.42 38.73 -25.42
C PRO A 537 2.16 39.99 -24.95
N ALA A 538 3.26 40.37 -25.61
CA ALA A 538 4.06 41.53 -25.21
C ALA A 538 3.37 42.87 -25.55
N ASN A 539 2.57 42.92 -26.63
CA ASN A 539 1.89 44.14 -27.09
C ASN A 539 0.41 44.22 -26.67
N LEU A 540 -0.17 43.14 -26.16
CA LEU A 540 -1.56 43.07 -25.67
C LEU A 540 -1.84 44.13 -24.59
N PHE A 541 -0.99 44.21 -23.56
CA PHE A 541 -1.18 45.13 -22.42
C PHE A 541 -0.99 46.62 -22.79
N VAL A 542 -0.19 46.92 -23.82
CA VAL A 542 0.00 48.29 -24.32
C VAL A 542 -1.27 48.78 -25.02
N LYS A 543 -1.92 47.93 -25.84
CA LYS A 543 -3.17 48.27 -26.52
C LYS A 543 -4.37 48.30 -25.56
N LEU A 544 -4.42 47.41 -24.56
CA LEU A 544 -5.44 47.46 -23.50
C LEU A 544 -5.35 48.75 -22.67
N ARG A 545 -4.15 49.34 -22.51
CA ARG A 545 -3.98 50.65 -21.86
C ARG A 545 -4.53 51.79 -22.72
N ALA A 546 -4.47 51.69 -24.04
CA ALA A 546 -5.00 52.69 -24.98
C ALA A 546 -6.55 52.68 -25.09
N MET A 547 -7.21 51.56 -24.76
CA MET A 547 -8.68 51.44 -24.78
C MET A 547 -9.41 52.17 -23.64
N GLY A 548 -8.69 52.72 -22.64
CA GLY A 548 -9.33 53.49 -21.56
C GLY A 548 -10.27 52.69 -20.66
N LEU A 549 -10.01 51.39 -20.47
CA LEU A 549 -10.85 50.48 -19.68
C LEU A 549 -10.97 50.95 -18.20
N GLN A 550 -12.14 50.75 -17.60
CA GLN A 550 -12.36 51.06 -16.18
C GLN A 550 -11.64 50.07 -15.26
N ASN A 551 -11.47 50.40 -13.98
CA ASN A 551 -10.91 49.46 -13.01
C ASN A 551 -11.89 48.31 -12.75
N GLY A 552 -11.38 47.08 -12.67
CA GLY A 552 -12.18 45.88 -12.46
C GLY A 552 -11.55 44.61 -13.03
N ARG A 553 -12.26 43.48 -12.89
CA ARG A 553 -11.86 42.18 -13.42
C ARG A 553 -12.28 42.07 -14.88
N TYR A 554 -11.40 41.54 -15.73
CA TYR A 554 -11.67 41.35 -17.15
C TYR A 554 -11.28 39.94 -17.59
N ARG A 555 -12.02 39.43 -18.59
CA ARG A 555 -11.79 38.14 -19.24
C ARG A 555 -11.69 38.31 -20.74
N ILE A 556 -10.71 37.64 -21.35
CA ILE A 556 -10.52 37.61 -22.81
C ILE A 556 -10.99 36.27 -23.33
N TYR A 557 -11.87 36.30 -24.33
CA TYR A 557 -12.42 35.12 -24.99
C TYR A 557 -11.98 35.03 -26.45
N LEU A 558 -11.83 33.78 -26.90
CA LEU A 558 -11.71 33.40 -28.30
C LEU A 558 -13.00 32.67 -28.71
N GLU A 559 -13.68 33.18 -29.74
CA GLU A 559 -14.79 32.53 -30.43
C GLU A 559 -14.36 32.13 -31.84
N GLU A 560 -14.49 30.85 -32.17
CA GLU A 560 -14.26 30.30 -33.51
C GLU A 560 -15.57 29.69 -34.02
N LEU A 561 -15.86 29.88 -35.32
CA LEU A 561 -17.09 29.41 -35.93
C LEU A 561 -17.19 27.87 -35.82
N GLY A 562 -18.11 27.39 -34.99
CA GLY A 562 -18.33 25.95 -34.75
C GLY A 562 -17.75 25.40 -33.44
N PHE A 563 -17.05 26.23 -32.64
CA PHE A 563 -16.49 25.84 -31.34
C PHE A 563 -17.06 26.71 -30.20
N PRO A 564 -17.20 26.17 -28.98
CA PRO A 564 -17.61 26.96 -27.82
C PRO A 564 -16.54 28.00 -27.47
N ARG A 565 -16.97 29.16 -26.95
CA ARG A 565 -16.06 30.25 -26.55
C ARG A 565 -15.06 29.77 -25.50
N ARG A 566 -13.77 30.04 -25.71
CA ARG A 566 -12.68 29.64 -24.80
C ARG A 566 -12.16 30.86 -24.04
N LEU A 567 -12.06 30.75 -22.72
CA LEU A 567 -11.37 31.75 -21.89
C LEU A 567 -9.87 31.62 -22.12
N VAL A 568 -9.22 32.70 -22.56
CA VAL A 568 -7.79 32.71 -22.86
C VAL A 568 -6.99 33.34 -21.72
N HIS A 569 -7.51 34.42 -21.12
CA HIS A 569 -6.81 35.08 -20.03
C HIS A 569 -7.78 35.86 -19.13
N GLU A 570 -7.44 35.94 -17.85
CA GLU A 570 -8.17 36.71 -16.85
C GLU A 570 -7.19 37.56 -16.05
N PHE A 571 -7.55 38.84 -15.85
CA PHE A 571 -6.71 39.77 -15.10
C PHE A 571 -7.54 40.86 -14.40
N TYR A 572 -6.92 41.52 -13.43
CA TYR A 572 -7.49 42.67 -12.75
C TYR A 572 -6.80 43.96 -13.21
N LYS A 573 -7.61 44.97 -13.56
CA LYS A 573 -7.13 46.31 -13.92
C LYS A 573 -7.28 47.26 -12.74
N SER A 574 -6.18 47.86 -12.30
CA SER A 574 -6.15 48.91 -11.28
C SER A 574 -5.29 50.10 -11.77
N GLY A 575 -5.96 51.18 -12.17
CA GLY A 575 -5.32 52.34 -12.78
C GLY A 575 -4.57 51.97 -14.07
N ASN A 576 -3.26 52.22 -14.08
CA ASN A 576 -2.38 51.88 -15.21
C ASN A 576 -1.71 50.49 -15.09
N SER A 577 -1.97 49.77 -14.00
CA SER A 577 -1.43 48.45 -13.74
C SER A 577 -2.43 47.34 -14.10
N PHE A 578 -1.90 46.23 -14.60
CA PHE A 578 -2.62 44.99 -14.85
C PHE A 578 -1.94 43.90 -14.04
N GLY A 579 -2.69 43.17 -13.22
CA GLY A 579 -2.16 42.12 -12.36
C GLY A 579 -3.03 40.87 -12.39
N GLU A 580 -2.43 39.73 -12.04
CA GLU A 580 -3.20 38.51 -11.74
C GLU A 580 -4.13 38.75 -10.54
N PRO A 581 -5.31 38.11 -10.49
CA PRO A 581 -6.20 38.24 -9.34
C PRO A 581 -5.47 37.84 -8.06
N VAL A 582 -5.48 38.74 -7.07
CA VAL A 582 -4.87 38.50 -5.75
C VAL A 582 -5.54 37.27 -5.12
N ARG A 583 -4.76 36.21 -4.86
CA ARG A 583 -5.19 35.08 -4.03
C ARG A 583 -5.43 35.60 -2.62
N GLU A 584 -6.65 35.47 -2.11
CA GLU A 584 -6.92 35.77 -0.70
C GLU A 584 -6.06 34.86 0.20
N ARG A 585 -5.54 35.42 1.30
CA ARG A 585 -4.84 34.65 2.33
C ARG A 585 -5.86 33.74 3.03
N GLY A 586 -5.66 32.43 2.92
CA GLY A 586 -6.35 31.46 3.77
C GLY A 586 -5.98 31.65 5.25
N PRO A 587 -6.91 31.39 6.19
CA PRO A 587 -6.67 31.50 7.62
C PRO A 587 -5.78 30.34 8.07
N GLY A 588 -4.47 30.57 8.20
CA GLY A 588 -3.54 29.53 8.68
C GLY A 588 -2.05 29.79 8.44
N SER A 589 -1.61 31.04 8.36
CA SER A 589 -0.17 31.35 8.21
C SER A 589 0.34 32.07 9.45
N ASN A 590 1.23 31.42 10.20
CA ASN A 590 1.96 31.99 11.33
C ASN A 590 2.70 33.28 10.93
N PRO A 591 2.79 34.29 11.82
CA PRO A 591 3.47 35.54 11.52
C PRO A 591 4.98 35.35 11.53
N THR A 592 5.66 35.85 10.49
CA THR A 592 7.09 36.16 10.54
C THR A 592 7.30 37.37 11.44
N SER A 593 8.23 37.25 12.39
CA SER A 593 8.60 38.24 13.38
C SER A 593 9.06 39.56 12.76
N GLU A 594 8.32 40.65 13.00
CA GLU A 594 8.87 42.00 13.00
C GLU A 594 9.27 42.41 14.42
N SER A 595 10.40 43.11 14.47
CA SER A 595 11.09 43.66 15.62
C SER A 595 10.20 44.39 16.63
N HIS A 596 10.28 43.99 17.89
CA HIS A 596 10.09 44.90 19.02
C HIS A 596 11.19 44.71 20.07
N ASP A 597 11.95 45.78 20.22
CA ASP A 597 12.90 46.03 21.29
C ASP A 597 12.11 46.27 22.59
N THR A 598 12.46 45.60 23.69
CA THR A 598 12.32 46.06 25.09
C THR A 598 12.84 44.99 26.07
N SER A 599 14.03 45.26 26.61
CA SER A 599 14.49 45.04 28.01
C SER A 599 13.88 43.92 28.88
N GLY A 600 14.73 43.00 29.36
CA GLY A 600 14.43 42.16 30.53
C GLY A 600 15.31 40.91 30.73
N GLU A 601 16.58 41.10 31.07
CA GLU A 601 17.41 40.33 32.03
C GLU A 601 17.04 38.87 32.41
N ALA A 602 17.90 37.90 32.04
CA ALA A 602 18.68 37.05 32.98
C ALA A 602 19.27 35.79 32.31
N ASP A 603 20.61 35.71 32.34
CA ASP A 603 21.47 34.52 32.46
C ASP A 603 21.15 33.19 31.76
N TYR A 604 21.93 32.87 30.72
CA TYR A 604 22.87 31.72 30.75
C TYR A 604 23.88 31.79 29.58
N ARG A 605 25.18 31.73 29.88
CA ARG A 605 26.28 31.59 28.89
C ARG A 605 26.57 30.10 28.61
N PRO A 606 27.10 29.74 27.42
CA PRO A 606 27.32 28.36 27.01
C PRO A 606 28.66 27.81 27.54
N ALA A 607 28.70 26.52 27.88
CA ALA A 607 29.92 25.76 28.03
C ALA A 607 29.91 24.57 27.06
N ALA A 608 30.96 24.51 26.25
CA ALA A 608 31.25 23.43 25.32
C ALA A 608 31.45 22.09 26.06
N ILE A 609 30.98 20.99 25.46
CA ILE A 609 31.41 19.64 25.82
C ILE A 609 32.05 18.99 24.60
N THR A 610 33.34 18.75 24.76
CA THR A 610 34.23 17.91 23.95
C THR A 610 34.15 16.45 24.38
N HIS A 611 34.35 15.55 23.40
CA HIS A 611 34.93 14.19 23.45
C HIS A 611 34.05 12.95 23.15
N PRO A 612 34.64 11.94 22.47
CA PRO A 612 33.97 10.93 21.66
C PRO A 612 33.72 9.64 22.44
N ALA A 613 32.46 9.19 22.47
CA ALA A 613 32.11 7.85 22.94
C ALA A 613 30.94 7.22 22.17
N ALA A 614 30.53 7.81 21.04
CA ALA A 614 29.41 7.31 20.25
C ALA A 614 29.81 6.36 19.09
N ALA A 615 31.09 6.32 18.72
CA ALA A 615 31.54 5.55 17.55
C ALA A 615 31.91 4.08 17.86
N ALA A 616 32.11 3.71 19.12
CA ALA A 616 32.49 2.34 19.50
C ALA A 616 31.30 1.43 19.86
N ALA A 617 30.13 2.00 20.17
CA ALA A 617 28.92 1.22 20.52
C ALA A 617 28.16 0.70 19.28
N ILE A 618 28.24 1.42 18.15
CA ILE A 618 27.53 1.06 16.91
C ILE A 618 28.22 -0.12 16.19
N LEU A 619 29.55 -0.23 16.29
CA LEU A 619 30.30 -1.31 15.62
C LEU A 619 30.26 -2.65 16.37
N ALA A 620 29.90 -2.65 17.66
CA ALA A 620 29.79 -3.87 18.48
C ALA A 620 28.40 -4.55 18.37
N MET A 621 27.35 -3.84 17.95
CA MET A 621 25.99 -4.40 17.80
C MET A 621 25.75 -5.16 16.49
N ALA A 622 26.54 -4.91 15.45
CA ALA A 622 26.43 -5.61 14.17
C ALA A 622 26.99 -7.05 14.21
N GLY A 623 27.94 -7.34 15.11
CA GLY A 623 28.64 -8.63 15.16
C GLY A 623 27.91 -9.75 15.92
N THR A 624 26.97 -9.42 16.81
CA THR A 624 26.27 -10.40 17.67
C THR A 624 24.90 -10.83 17.14
N LYS A 625 24.25 -10.03 16.28
CA LYS A 625 22.90 -10.33 15.74
C LYS A 625 22.88 -11.42 14.63
N SER A 626 24.00 -11.67 13.96
CA SER A 626 24.07 -12.65 12.84
C SER A 626 24.14 -14.12 13.30
N ARG A 627 24.71 -14.42 14.47
CA ARG A 627 24.95 -15.82 14.88
C ARG A 627 23.78 -16.53 15.56
N HIS A 628 22.84 -15.79 16.15
CA HIS A 628 21.61 -16.39 16.70
C HIS A 628 20.56 -16.63 15.62
N ASN A 629 20.52 -15.75 14.59
CA ASN A 629 19.61 -15.89 13.48
C ASN A 629 19.97 -17.08 12.57
N GLU A 630 21.25 -17.35 12.29
CA GLU A 630 21.65 -18.50 11.46
C GLU A 630 21.34 -19.87 12.09
N ALA A 631 21.48 -20.01 13.43
CA ALA A 631 21.27 -21.28 14.11
C ALA A 631 19.78 -21.63 14.30
N VAL A 632 18.92 -20.63 14.50
CA VAL A 632 17.46 -20.83 14.64
C VAL A 632 16.78 -20.92 13.27
N TRP A 633 17.31 -20.25 12.24
CA TRP A 633 16.87 -20.44 10.85
C TRP A 633 17.27 -21.82 10.31
N ALA A 634 18.51 -22.28 10.51
CA ALA A 634 18.94 -23.58 9.96
C ALA A 634 18.12 -24.76 10.50
N ASP A 635 17.87 -24.81 11.82
CA ASP A 635 17.17 -25.94 12.45
C ASP A 635 15.65 -25.98 12.16
N ARG A 636 15.04 -24.82 11.82
CA ARG A 636 13.60 -24.70 11.53
C ARG A 636 13.27 -24.71 10.04
N VAL A 637 14.15 -24.17 9.18
CA VAL A 637 14.01 -24.25 7.72
C VAL A 637 14.31 -25.67 7.22
N ASP A 638 15.27 -26.40 7.83
CA ASP A 638 15.55 -27.79 7.48
C ASP A 638 14.39 -28.73 7.83
N ASN A 639 13.69 -28.51 8.95
CA ASN A 639 12.48 -29.26 9.30
C ASN A 639 11.32 -28.97 8.31
N ALA A 640 11.18 -27.72 7.87
CA ALA A 640 10.15 -27.32 6.90
C ALA A 640 10.45 -27.86 5.48
N LEU A 641 11.73 -27.86 5.06
CA LEU A 641 12.20 -28.44 3.81
C LEU A 641 12.12 -29.97 3.80
N GLU A 642 12.40 -30.66 4.92
CA GLU A 642 12.17 -32.11 5.03
C GLU A 642 10.68 -32.46 4.95
N HIS A 643 9.80 -31.64 5.52
CA HIS A 643 8.35 -31.83 5.42
C HIS A 643 7.79 -31.52 4.03
N TRP A 644 8.45 -30.64 3.28
CA TRP A 644 8.17 -30.33 1.87
C TRP A 644 8.70 -31.44 0.94
N ALA A 645 9.91 -31.95 1.17
CA ALA A 645 10.50 -33.06 0.40
C ALA A 645 9.73 -34.38 0.58
N ARG A 646 9.31 -34.73 1.80
CA ARG A 646 8.50 -35.93 2.07
C ARG A 646 7.10 -35.87 1.43
N ARG A 647 6.53 -34.68 1.21
CA ARG A 647 5.24 -34.52 0.51
C ARG A 647 5.38 -34.53 -1.02
N ASN A 648 6.50 -34.08 -1.56
CA ASN A 648 6.76 -34.08 -3.00
C ASN A 648 7.31 -35.42 -3.54
N GLU A 649 7.83 -36.32 -2.70
CA GLU A 649 8.17 -37.70 -3.10
C GLU A 649 6.95 -38.58 -3.43
N ALA A 650 5.73 -38.16 -3.05
CA ALA A 650 4.50 -38.87 -3.39
C ALA A 650 4.12 -38.76 -4.90
N TRP A 651 4.78 -37.89 -5.67
CA TRP A 651 4.53 -37.67 -7.10
C TRP A 651 5.62 -38.20 -8.05
N GLN A 652 6.67 -38.88 -7.55
CA GLN A 652 7.63 -39.59 -8.39
C GLN A 652 7.58 -41.11 -8.20
N ARG A 653 6.48 -41.72 -8.67
CA ARG A 653 6.51 -43.12 -9.15
C ARG A 653 6.30 -43.15 -10.66
N VAL A 654 7.29 -42.64 -11.40
CA VAL A 654 7.49 -43.05 -12.80
C VAL A 654 8.63 -44.07 -12.83
N ARG A 655 8.21 -45.31 -13.05
CA ARG A 655 9.03 -46.50 -13.17
C ARG A 655 9.83 -46.41 -14.48
N ILE A 656 11.14 -46.20 -14.42
CA ILE A 656 12.02 -46.55 -15.55
C ILE A 656 12.27 -48.06 -15.42
N VAL A 657 11.55 -48.82 -16.24
CA VAL A 657 11.87 -50.22 -16.52
C VAL A 657 13.04 -50.20 -17.51
N THR A 658 14.23 -50.57 -17.06
CA THR A 658 15.31 -51.00 -17.96
C THR A 658 14.96 -52.41 -18.44
N ALA A 659 14.79 -52.57 -19.76
CA ALA A 659 14.89 -53.86 -20.43
C ALA A 659 16.24 -53.92 -21.16
N ASP A 660 16.82 -55.12 -21.16
CA ASP A 660 18.16 -55.53 -21.59
C ASP A 660 18.75 -54.84 -22.84
#